data_AF-K7GA65-F1
#
_entry.id   AF-K7GA65-F1
#
_cell.length_a   1.000
_cell.length_b   1.000
_cell.length_c   1.000
_cell.angle_alpha   90.00
_cell.angle_beta   90.00
_cell.angle_gamma   90.00
#
_symmetry.space_group_name_H-M   'P 1'
#
loop_
_entity.id
_entity.type
_entity.pdbx_description
1 polymer ?
#
loop_
_entity_poly.entity_id
_entity_poly.type
_entity_poly.pdbx_seq_one_letter_code
_entity_poly.pdbx_strand_id
1 'polypeptide(L)'
;QDDISISSSQSADLLYWTTAKTMKVLTNTTTTTKAMLHAVSDGQWWKRSLTYLRPLHGQEFGDVLKSSSEANAALEKQGCHPFYESLIVNPYVAEIKKKSFAEVLLRTGKLAETKSEGEDLFPATEVLLQLASDALPNDMTLSLAYLLALPQVVDANKCFEKQSHSALCLQLASYYYSLQIYARLTPCFKDKCHPLYRADPKELIKMVTKHVTQCGHADWPEEIAALIKQLYYYNERLLDFTQAQILQGLGKGVDVQRFTADSQYKRETILGLAETLEENVYKIALSLAHRYSVPLWEVYMTHLEFLFTDSGLSTGEIEGRAQSLGLFETLKTNPEALYEHLAKYVYPGIEGMDHQRLLYYFTLLQNCGCSEFVKHAVKPETHIQLLKKFKAIAPDLNYKKLTDENVNPLGVLQPILTSQNVLSISRLAPKIPERDGTMLSPSSVYTTWLQKLFWNGDHQLIKKMPETIPEWLSAYGTCAKYFDRLCPGDIVTFIDDITFSSKAVTKLSVDARLEMTNKAINAVQQIIEKSRKKNSENDMDSAGSTPVTYEETLNHLQQSLAHLETLNHRFIAYLKNSEQEVLQKYGHLYDLSRSEKEKIHDQALAMCIDGQPLHMIQQLLEVAVGNMDLSPRDIVQGTINKIVCVLSDNSTEFTSINDPLQILEGIVSAVHASVEKGEKLVSSDDLLEWLRPFCDNDSLPVKPRIQVLQIMEQAFHLSDEDSRLLVFFRTQAVLKACWPEKKQVEIIDIENEEKRYSLFLELLNSSNSQSDFQHLVLLLQAWPPMKSASISCTSNNPWVKLGVAMLSKCPTEQKENMGSEILKICRSLYQTKHRLPVECTKDLCLLLLNQSLLLLSLKLLVESKDQDLHVLALEQITAVDKVDDSNCDSEILSLLLNEKLVVKCISTLFYPHLINHLLANQEEGHWDIVEIAKQLQEAGFSAEAGSLMVCYKGTHPALRTYSTALNVIERWI
;
A
#
# COMPACT_ATOMS: atom_id res chain seq x y z
N GLN A 1 120.23 -65.03 13.41
CA GLN A 1 120.13 -63.64 13.88
C GLN A 1 118.68 -63.27 13.68
N ASP A 2 117.97 -63.03 14.78
CA ASP A 2 116.58 -62.53 14.92
C ASP A 2 115.49 -63.06 13.96
N ASP A 3 114.57 -63.89 14.48
CA ASP A 3 113.30 -64.19 13.82
C ASP A 3 112.20 -64.56 14.84
N ILE A 4 111.15 -63.75 14.91
CA ILE A 4 109.89 -64.06 15.60
C ILE A 4 108.81 -64.18 14.52
N SER A 5 108.32 -65.40 14.29
CA SER A 5 107.21 -65.68 13.36
C SER A 5 106.01 -66.24 14.14
N ILE A 6 104.88 -65.53 14.13
CA ILE A 6 103.60 -66.01 14.69
C ILE A 6 102.45 -65.80 13.69
N SER A 7 102.02 -66.95 13.16
CA SER A 7 100.70 -67.46 12.69
C SER A 7 99.67 -66.57 11.96
N SER A 8 99.34 -66.99 10.73
CA SER A 8 98.49 -66.38 9.70
C SER A 8 97.04 -66.90 9.61
N SER A 9 96.49 -67.60 10.61
CA SER A 9 95.20 -68.31 10.43
C SER A 9 93.93 -67.50 10.73
N GLN A 10 94.00 -66.36 11.43
CA GLN A 10 92.79 -65.60 11.84
C GLN A 10 92.31 -64.54 10.83
N SER A 11 93.15 -64.13 9.88
CA SER A 11 92.83 -63.06 8.90
C SER A 11 92.03 -63.55 7.70
N ALA A 12 92.12 -64.85 7.36
CA ALA A 12 91.43 -65.43 6.21
C ALA A 12 89.91 -65.48 6.38
N ASP A 13 89.43 -65.82 7.58
CA ASP A 13 87.99 -65.94 7.88
C ASP A 13 87.28 -64.58 7.90
N LEU A 14 87.97 -63.54 8.36
CA LEU A 14 87.44 -62.18 8.43
C LEU A 14 87.27 -61.58 7.03
N LEU A 15 88.26 -61.79 6.15
CA LEU A 15 88.20 -61.40 4.73
C LEU A 15 87.05 -62.10 4.01
N TYR A 16 86.85 -63.40 4.22
CA TYR A 16 85.75 -64.15 3.59
C TYR A 16 84.38 -63.57 3.97
N TRP A 17 84.17 -63.22 5.24
CA TRP A 17 82.91 -62.66 5.72
C TRP A 17 82.62 -61.26 5.17
N THR A 18 83.62 -60.37 5.15
CA THR A 18 83.48 -59.03 4.54
C THR A 18 83.23 -59.10 3.03
N THR A 19 83.89 -60.02 2.32
CA THR A 19 83.69 -60.19 0.88
C THR A 19 82.29 -60.73 0.58
N ALA A 20 81.79 -61.69 1.37
CA ALA A 20 80.43 -62.22 1.22
C ALA A 20 79.34 -61.16 1.50
N LYS A 21 79.53 -60.33 2.53
CA LYS A 21 78.58 -59.26 2.88
C LYS A 21 78.58 -58.13 1.84
N THR A 22 79.75 -57.75 1.34
CA THR A 22 79.90 -56.76 0.24
C THR A 22 79.30 -57.30 -1.05
N MET A 23 79.54 -58.57 -1.40
CA MET A 23 78.91 -59.25 -2.54
C MET A 23 77.38 -59.23 -2.42
N LYS A 24 76.82 -59.50 -1.23
CA LYS A 24 75.37 -59.49 -0.98
C LYS A 24 74.75 -58.09 -1.11
N VAL A 25 75.43 -57.05 -0.62
CA VAL A 25 74.99 -55.65 -0.80
C VAL A 25 75.05 -55.28 -2.29
N LEU A 26 76.16 -55.58 -2.98
CA LEU A 26 76.29 -55.32 -4.42
C LEU A 26 75.25 -56.07 -5.25
N THR A 27 74.95 -57.33 -4.93
CA THR A 27 73.88 -58.07 -5.63
C THR A 27 72.52 -57.45 -5.38
N ASN A 28 72.19 -57.11 -4.13
CA ASN A 28 70.93 -56.45 -3.78
C ASN A 28 70.79 -55.07 -4.44
N THR A 29 71.83 -54.25 -4.44
CA THR A 29 71.81 -52.95 -5.12
C THR A 29 71.66 -53.15 -6.63
N THR A 30 72.39 -54.10 -7.22
CA THR A 30 72.28 -54.42 -8.66
C THR A 30 70.89 -54.95 -9.02
N THR A 31 70.26 -55.81 -8.21
CA THR A 31 68.89 -56.29 -8.46
C THR A 31 67.88 -55.17 -8.30
N THR A 32 68.01 -54.34 -7.28
CA THR A 32 67.11 -53.19 -7.05
C THR A 32 67.22 -52.16 -8.17
N THR A 33 68.43 -51.79 -8.57
CA THR A 33 68.70 -50.87 -9.68
C THR A 33 68.24 -51.47 -11.01
N LYS A 34 68.44 -52.78 -11.24
CA LYS A 34 67.97 -53.46 -12.46
C LYS A 34 66.44 -53.55 -12.51
N ALA A 35 65.77 -53.82 -11.38
CA ALA A 35 64.31 -53.82 -11.28
C ALA A 35 63.74 -52.41 -11.51
N MET A 36 64.35 -51.37 -10.92
CA MET A 36 63.98 -49.98 -11.15
C MET A 36 64.17 -49.57 -12.62
N LEU A 37 65.31 -49.92 -13.23
CA LEU A 37 65.60 -49.66 -14.65
C LEU A 37 64.69 -50.45 -15.61
N HIS A 38 64.11 -51.58 -15.17
CA HIS A 38 63.10 -52.31 -15.93
C HIS A 38 61.70 -51.70 -15.80
N ALA A 39 61.32 -51.23 -14.60
CA ALA A 39 60.06 -50.51 -14.39
C ALA A 39 60.03 -49.18 -15.16
N VAL A 40 61.16 -48.49 -15.24
CA VAL A 40 61.33 -47.24 -16.00
C VAL A 40 61.29 -47.47 -17.52
N SER A 41 61.44 -48.71 -18.02
CA SER A 41 61.24 -49.03 -19.44
C SER A 41 59.80 -49.44 -19.80
N ASP A 42 58.87 -49.45 -18.85
CA ASP A 42 57.46 -49.79 -19.11
C ASP A 42 56.65 -48.56 -19.55
N GLY A 43 56.11 -48.59 -20.77
CA GLY A 43 55.26 -47.53 -21.31
C GLY A 43 53.97 -47.28 -20.51
N GLN A 44 53.43 -48.29 -19.79
CA GLN A 44 52.27 -48.11 -18.91
C GLN A 44 52.64 -47.34 -17.63
N TRP A 45 53.85 -47.55 -17.12
CA TRP A 45 54.37 -46.81 -15.97
C TRP A 45 54.50 -45.32 -16.30
N TRP A 46 55.03 -44.97 -17.49
CA TRP A 46 55.11 -43.58 -17.95
C TRP A 46 53.75 -42.93 -18.11
N LYS A 47 52.77 -43.62 -18.72
CA LYS A 47 51.40 -43.11 -18.84
C LYS A 47 50.80 -42.77 -17.47
N ARG A 48 50.92 -43.67 -16.49
CA ARG A 48 50.43 -43.43 -15.10
C ARG A 48 51.18 -42.28 -14.42
N SER A 49 52.51 -42.26 -14.49
CA SER A 49 53.35 -41.21 -13.90
C SER A 49 53.04 -39.81 -14.45
N LEU A 50 52.78 -39.69 -15.76
CA LEU A 50 52.34 -38.44 -16.38
C LEU A 50 50.89 -38.07 -16.04
N THR A 51 50.04 -39.04 -15.69
CA THR A 51 48.66 -38.77 -15.26
C THR A 51 48.64 -37.99 -13.94
N TYR A 52 49.63 -38.20 -13.05
CA TYR A 52 49.77 -37.42 -11.81
C TYR A 52 50.17 -35.96 -12.03
N LEU A 53 50.67 -35.61 -13.23
CA LEU A 53 50.98 -34.23 -13.61
C LEU A 53 49.82 -33.55 -14.36
N ARG A 54 48.86 -34.33 -14.87
CA ARG A 54 47.67 -33.77 -15.51
C ARG A 54 46.67 -33.33 -14.44
N PRO A 55 46.06 -32.14 -14.57
CA PRO A 55 44.88 -31.80 -13.77
C PRO A 55 43.77 -32.79 -14.17
N LEU A 56 43.34 -33.64 -13.23
CA LEU A 56 42.09 -34.39 -13.39
C LEU A 56 40.98 -33.36 -13.52
N HIS A 57 40.28 -33.34 -14.65
CA HIS A 57 39.07 -32.52 -14.80
C HIS A 57 38.08 -32.95 -13.73
N GLY A 58 37.91 -32.13 -12.70
CA GLY A 58 36.86 -32.24 -11.69
C GLY A 58 37.07 -33.31 -10.62
N GLN A 59 38.08 -33.17 -9.76
CA GLN A 59 37.99 -33.62 -8.36
C GLN A 59 39.07 -32.95 -7.49
N GLU A 60 38.66 -32.03 -6.63
CA GLU A 60 39.51 -31.44 -5.58
C GLU A 60 39.92 -32.54 -4.59
N PHE A 61 41.15 -33.06 -4.72
CA PHE A 61 41.78 -33.88 -3.69
C PHE A 61 42.57 -32.99 -2.74
N GLY A 62 42.13 -32.98 -1.48
CA GLY A 62 42.58 -32.10 -0.41
C GLY A 62 44.09 -32.14 -0.12
N ASP A 63 44.70 -30.95 -0.20
CA ASP A 63 45.21 -30.18 0.95
C ASP A 63 46.21 -30.80 1.95
N VAL A 64 46.93 -31.87 1.62
CA VAL A 64 47.90 -32.48 2.57
C VAL A 64 49.39 -32.28 2.22
N LEU A 65 49.73 -31.52 1.16
CA LEU A 65 51.15 -31.20 0.84
C LEU A 65 51.41 -29.73 0.44
N LYS A 66 50.47 -28.80 0.68
CA LYS A 66 50.71 -27.35 0.57
C LYS A 66 51.17 -26.77 1.91
N SER A 67 52.33 -27.20 2.39
CA SER A 67 52.98 -26.53 3.53
C SER A 67 54.30 -25.92 3.08
N SER A 68 54.30 -24.58 3.01
CA SER A 68 55.40 -23.63 2.80
C SER A 68 55.59 -23.02 1.39
N SER A 69 55.32 -21.71 1.32
CA SER A 69 55.85 -20.70 0.38
C SER A 69 55.20 -20.52 -1.00
N GLU A 70 54.02 -19.87 -1.03
CA GLU A 70 53.42 -19.17 -2.19
C GLU A 70 53.73 -17.65 -2.16
N ALA A 71 54.87 -17.21 -1.60
CA ALA A 71 55.14 -15.78 -1.34
C ALA A 71 55.37 -14.89 -2.60
N ASN A 72 55.42 -15.48 -3.81
CA ASN A 72 55.44 -14.73 -5.09
C ASN A 72 54.47 -15.34 -6.13
N ALA A 73 53.36 -15.94 -5.70
CA ALA A 73 52.40 -16.58 -6.60
C ALA A 73 51.71 -15.58 -7.55
N ALA A 74 51.57 -14.31 -7.14
CA ALA A 74 51.02 -13.23 -7.97
C ALA A 74 52.02 -12.65 -8.99
N LEU A 75 53.27 -13.14 -9.02
CA LEU A 75 54.31 -12.73 -9.95
C LEU A 75 54.53 -11.20 -10.00
N GLU A 76 54.56 -10.56 -8.84
CA GLU A 76 54.78 -9.11 -8.71
C GLU A 76 56.26 -8.73 -8.81
N LYS A 77 57.15 -9.64 -8.38
CA LYS A 77 58.60 -9.49 -8.47
C LYS A 77 59.22 -10.57 -9.36
N GLN A 78 60.31 -10.24 -10.04
CA GLN A 78 61.03 -11.20 -10.88
C GLN A 78 61.76 -12.21 -9.98
N GLY A 79 61.30 -13.46 -10.00
CA GLY A 79 61.99 -14.57 -9.33
C GLY A 79 63.33 -14.86 -9.98
N CYS A 80 64.40 -14.97 -9.17
CA CYS A 80 65.71 -15.39 -9.66
C CYS A 80 66.46 -16.28 -8.67
N HIS A 81 67.35 -17.12 -9.21
CA HIS A 81 68.31 -17.84 -8.40
C HIS A 81 69.17 -16.87 -7.56
N PRO A 82 69.51 -17.18 -6.29
CA PRO A 82 70.32 -16.31 -5.42
C PRO A 82 71.61 -15.80 -6.05
N PHE A 83 72.21 -16.60 -6.93
CA PHE A 83 73.42 -16.23 -7.68
C PHE A 83 73.25 -14.97 -8.54
N TYR A 84 72.05 -14.68 -9.05
CA TYR A 84 71.78 -13.55 -9.95
C TYR A 84 71.16 -12.34 -9.23
N GLU A 85 71.05 -12.37 -7.90
CA GLU A 85 70.38 -11.32 -7.11
C GLU A 85 70.92 -9.92 -7.41
N SER A 86 72.24 -9.77 -7.57
CA SER A 86 72.88 -8.48 -7.82
C SER A 86 72.67 -7.92 -9.24
N LEU A 87 72.14 -8.72 -10.17
CA LEU A 87 71.96 -8.33 -11.57
C LEU A 87 70.54 -7.86 -11.89
N ILE A 88 69.56 -8.19 -11.04
CA ILE A 88 68.15 -7.89 -11.25
C ILE A 88 67.73 -6.80 -10.27
N VAL A 89 66.93 -5.85 -10.73
CA VAL A 89 66.43 -4.76 -9.88
C VAL A 89 65.23 -5.28 -9.07
N ASN A 90 65.34 -5.26 -7.73
CA ASN A 90 64.31 -5.72 -6.79
C ASN A 90 63.81 -7.16 -7.06
N PRO A 91 64.71 -8.17 -7.08
CA PRO A 91 64.34 -9.55 -7.36
C PRO A 91 63.58 -10.19 -6.19
N TYR A 92 62.88 -11.28 -6.48
CA TYR A 92 62.41 -12.22 -5.47
C TYR A 92 63.37 -13.41 -5.42
N VAL A 93 64.01 -13.63 -4.28
CA VAL A 93 64.95 -14.73 -4.05
C VAL A 93 64.28 -15.77 -3.16
N ALA A 94 63.94 -16.92 -3.74
CA ALA A 94 63.33 -18.03 -3.01
C ALA A 94 64.39 -18.84 -2.23
N GLU A 95 64.02 -19.36 -1.05
CA GLU A 95 64.84 -20.35 -0.34
C GLU A 95 64.97 -21.63 -1.18
N ILE A 96 66.16 -22.23 -1.20
CA ILE A 96 66.47 -23.41 -2.02
C ILE A 96 65.54 -24.59 -1.64
N LYS A 97 64.56 -24.88 -2.49
CA LYS A 97 63.57 -25.95 -2.27
C LYS A 97 64.14 -27.35 -2.58
N LYS A 98 63.56 -28.38 -1.95
CA LYS A 98 63.80 -29.80 -2.27
C LYS A 98 63.36 -30.09 -3.73
N LYS A 99 64.08 -30.99 -4.41
CA LYS A 99 63.84 -31.40 -5.81
C LYS A 99 62.36 -31.73 -6.08
N SER A 100 61.77 -31.12 -7.10
CA SER A 100 60.38 -31.37 -7.51
C SER A 100 60.24 -32.77 -8.13
N PHE A 101 59.09 -33.41 -7.93
CA PHE A 101 58.76 -34.70 -8.56
C PHE A 101 58.88 -34.64 -10.09
N ALA A 102 58.49 -33.51 -10.71
CA ALA A 102 58.64 -33.31 -12.14
C ALA A 102 60.12 -33.25 -12.60
N GLU A 103 61.02 -32.74 -11.75
CA GLU A 103 62.47 -32.70 -12.03
C GLU A 103 63.08 -34.11 -12.00
N VAL A 104 62.61 -34.93 -11.05
CA VAL A 104 62.98 -36.35 -10.95
C VAL A 104 62.45 -37.12 -12.16
N LEU A 105 61.21 -36.86 -12.59
CA LEU A 105 60.64 -37.47 -13.79
C LEU A 105 61.39 -37.07 -15.06
N LEU A 106 61.77 -35.79 -15.22
CA LEU A 106 62.54 -35.33 -16.38
C LEU A 106 63.92 -36.03 -16.43
N ARG A 107 64.64 -36.10 -15.30
CA ARG A 107 65.93 -36.81 -15.23
C ARG A 107 65.78 -38.29 -15.54
N THR A 108 64.77 -38.93 -14.98
CA THR A 108 64.51 -40.36 -15.18
C THR A 108 64.12 -40.64 -16.62
N GLY A 109 63.33 -39.77 -17.24
CA GLY A 109 62.91 -39.88 -18.64
C GLY A 109 64.07 -39.71 -19.60
N LYS A 110 64.95 -38.73 -19.36
CA LYS A 110 66.17 -38.56 -20.17
C LYS A 110 67.18 -39.69 -19.99
N LEU A 111 67.28 -40.28 -18.80
CA LEU A 111 68.09 -41.49 -18.59
C LEU A 111 67.50 -42.74 -19.27
N ALA A 112 66.18 -42.79 -19.42
CA ALA A 112 65.53 -43.86 -20.18
C ALA A 112 65.77 -43.69 -21.68
N GLU A 113 65.64 -42.47 -22.20
CA GLU A 113 65.90 -42.12 -23.61
C GLU A 113 67.36 -42.40 -24.01
N THR A 114 68.33 -42.14 -23.12
CA THR A 114 69.74 -42.49 -23.38
C THR A 114 69.98 -44.00 -23.39
N LYS A 115 69.22 -44.77 -22.60
CA LYS A 115 69.30 -46.25 -22.60
C LYS A 115 68.70 -46.85 -23.88
N SER A 116 67.68 -46.21 -24.46
CA SER A 116 67.06 -46.65 -25.72
C SER A 116 67.72 -46.05 -26.97
N GLU A 117 68.88 -45.40 -26.84
CA GLU A 117 69.59 -44.71 -27.95
C GLU A 117 68.71 -43.73 -28.75
N GLY A 118 67.63 -43.22 -28.14
CA GLY A 118 66.66 -42.33 -28.79
C GLY A 118 65.55 -43.01 -29.60
N GLU A 119 65.39 -44.34 -29.58
CA GLU A 119 64.28 -45.02 -30.26
C GLU A 119 62.91 -44.72 -29.61
N ASP A 120 62.85 -44.71 -28.27
CA ASP A 120 61.67 -44.33 -27.50
C ASP A 120 61.83 -42.92 -26.90
N LEU A 121 61.18 -41.93 -27.53
CA LEU A 121 61.22 -40.54 -27.08
C LEU A 121 60.36 -40.33 -25.82
N PHE A 122 60.95 -39.75 -24.77
CA PHE A 122 60.23 -39.35 -23.57
C PHE A 122 59.29 -38.16 -23.88
N PRO A 123 57.96 -38.27 -23.64
CA PRO A 123 57.01 -37.19 -23.87
C PRO A 123 57.15 -36.11 -22.79
N ALA A 124 58.13 -35.22 -22.98
CA ALA A 124 58.54 -34.24 -21.99
C ALA A 124 57.57 -33.05 -21.85
N THR A 125 56.61 -32.86 -22.76
CA THR A 125 55.77 -31.66 -22.82
C THR A 125 55.07 -31.33 -21.51
N GLU A 126 54.33 -32.28 -20.91
CA GLU A 126 53.61 -32.05 -19.64
C GLU A 126 54.57 -31.81 -18.48
N VAL A 127 55.72 -32.50 -18.48
CA VAL A 127 56.75 -32.36 -17.44
C VAL A 127 57.41 -30.99 -17.52
N LEU A 128 57.73 -30.53 -18.73
CA LEU A 128 58.32 -29.21 -18.98
C LEU A 128 57.32 -28.09 -18.69
N LEU A 129 56.04 -28.25 -19.02
CA LEU A 129 55.00 -27.27 -18.67
C LEU A 129 54.81 -27.17 -17.15
N GLN A 130 54.81 -28.31 -16.43
CA GLN A 130 54.73 -28.28 -14.96
C GLN A 130 56.00 -27.67 -14.34
N LEU A 131 57.18 -28.03 -14.84
CA LEU A 131 58.45 -27.47 -14.36
C LEU A 131 58.56 -25.96 -14.63
N ALA A 132 58.10 -25.50 -15.79
CA ALA A 132 58.01 -24.08 -16.09
C ALA A 132 57.06 -23.39 -15.11
N SER A 133 55.88 -23.94 -14.90
CA SER A 133 54.87 -23.41 -13.96
C SER A 133 55.37 -23.34 -12.51
N ASP A 134 56.09 -24.36 -12.04
CA ASP A 134 56.67 -24.42 -10.69
C ASP A 134 57.86 -23.46 -10.53
N ALA A 135 58.67 -23.32 -11.59
CA ALA A 135 59.86 -22.47 -11.59
C ALA A 135 59.51 -20.98 -11.72
N LEU A 136 58.49 -20.60 -12.49
CA LEU A 136 58.18 -19.22 -12.82
C LEU A 136 58.16 -18.22 -11.64
N PRO A 137 57.51 -18.51 -10.50
CA PRO A 137 57.51 -17.58 -9.36
C PRO A 137 58.85 -17.47 -8.61
N ASN A 138 59.74 -18.45 -8.76
CA ASN A 138 60.99 -18.56 -8.00
C ASN A 138 62.23 -18.26 -8.86
N ASP A 139 62.25 -18.70 -10.11
CA ASP A 139 63.31 -18.50 -11.10
C ASP A 139 62.71 -18.42 -12.51
N MET A 140 62.53 -17.18 -12.97
CA MET A 140 61.95 -16.89 -14.27
C MET A 140 62.86 -17.32 -15.44
N THR A 141 64.18 -17.30 -15.23
CA THR A 141 65.14 -17.70 -16.26
C THR A 141 65.13 -19.21 -16.49
N LEU A 142 65.02 -19.98 -15.40
CA LEU A 142 64.84 -21.42 -15.45
C LEU A 142 63.49 -21.79 -16.06
N SER A 143 62.42 -21.08 -15.69
CA SER A 143 61.11 -21.25 -16.32
C SER A 143 61.16 -21.02 -17.83
N LEU A 144 61.80 -19.93 -18.27
CA LEU A 144 61.96 -19.65 -19.70
C LEU A 144 62.76 -20.76 -20.39
N ALA A 145 63.81 -21.28 -19.77
CA ALA A 145 64.58 -22.39 -20.33
C ALA A 145 63.72 -23.66 -20.53
N TYR A 146 62.84 -23.99 -19.59
CA TYR A 146 61.90 -25.10 -19.75
C TYR A 146 60.89 -24.86 -20.87
N LEU A 147 60.39 -23.62 -21.03
CA LEU A 147 59.50 -23.26 -22.12
C LEU A 147 60.20 -23.32 -23.49
N LEU A 148 61.45 -22.87 -23.58
CA LEU A 148 62.25 -22.95 -24.82
C LEU A 148 62.60 -24.40 -25.20
N ALA A 149 62.62 -25.32 -24.23
CA ALA A 149 62.86 -26.75 -24.46
C ALA A 149 61.61 -27.53 -24.91
N LEU A 150 60.44 -26.87 -25.03
CA LEU A 150 59.20 -27.53 -25.44
C LEU A 150 59.29 -28.06 -26.89
N PRO A 151 58.82 -29.30 -27.16
CA PRO A 151 58.78 -29.84 -28.52
C PRO A 151 57.89 -29.01 -29.46
N GLN A 152 56.75 -28.52 -28.95
CA GLN A 152 55.83 -27.66 -29.68
C GLN A 152 55.80 -26.28 -29.03
N VAL A 153 56.23 -25.26 -29.77
CA VAL A 153 56.46 -23.91 -29.21
C VAL A 153 55.18 -23.20 -28.79
N VAL A 154 54.05 -23.49 -29.44
CA VAL A 154 52.74 -22.90 -29.11
C VAL A 154 52.19 -23.44 -27.78
N ASP A 155 52.64 -24.62 -27.32
CA ASP A 155 52.16 -25.21 -26.05
C ASP A 155 52.55 -24.37 -24.83
N ALA A 156 53.54 -23.48 -24.95
CA ALA A 156 53.87 -22.51 -23.90
C ALA A 156 52.67 -21.66 -23.46
N ASN A 157 51.68 -21.47 -24.35
CA ASN A 157 50.43 -20.78 -24.02
C ASN A 157 49.70 -21.44 -22.84
N LYS A 158 49.71 -22.78 -22.76
CA LYS A 158 49.10 -23.54 -21.65
C LYS A 158 49.76 -23.24 -20.31
N CYS A 159 51.03 -22.84 -20.31
CA CYS A 159 51.72 -22.37 -19.11
C CYS A 159 51.28 -20.96 -18.77
N PHE A 160 51.32 -20.03 -19.73
CA PHE A 160 50.97 -18.62 -19.48
C PHE A 160 49.49 -18.40 -19.11
N GLU A 161 48.56 -19.20 -19.61
CA GLU A 161 47.14 -19.16 -19.23
C GLU A 161 46.87 -19.62 -17.80
N LYS A 162 47.69 -20.54 -17.26
CA LYS A 162 47.56 -21.04 -15.88
C LYS A 162 48.10 -20.06 -14.83
N GLN A 163 48.91 -19.08 -15.25
CA GLN A 163 49.64 -18.18 -14.37
C GLN A 163 48.87 -16.88 -14.15
N SER A 164 49.15 -16.18 -13.05
CA SER A 164 48.59 -14.86 -12.80
C SER A 164 48.98 -13.90 -13.92
N HIS A 165 48.01 -13.16 -14.48
CA HIS A 165 48.22 -12.17 -15.54
C HIS A 165 48.92 -10.89 -15.04
N SER A 166 50.09 -11.04 -14.41
CA SER A 166 50.94 -9.93 -13.97
C SER A 166 51.70 -9.33 -15.15
N ALA A 167 52.19 -8.10 -14.95
CA ALA A 167 53.05 -7.42 -15.93
C ALA A 167 54.22 -8.30 -16.38
N LEU A 168 54.87 -8.98 -15.43
CA LEU A 168 56.03 -9.83 -15.68
C LEU A 168 55.67 -11.07 -16.48
N CYS A 169 54.53 -11.71 -16.20
CA CYS A 169 54.07 -12.86 -16.96
C CYS A 169 53.74 -12.48 -18.42
N LEU A 170 53.04 -11.36 -18.62
CA LEU A 170 52.70 -10.84 -19.95
C LEU A 170 53.95 -10.43 -20.74
N GLN A 171 54.91 -9.76 -20.10
CA GLN A 171 56.21 -9.40 -20.70
C GLN A 171 57.02 -10.63 -21.08
N LEU A 172 57.05 -11.67 -20.21
CA LEU A 172 57.74 -12.91 -20.49
C LEU A 172 57.11 -13.68 -21.65
N ALA A 173 55.78 -13.72 -21.73
CA ALA A 173 55.06 -14.31 -22.85
C ALA A 173 55.37 -13.59 -24.17
N SER A 174 55.28 -12.26 -24.19
CA SER A 174 55.67 -11.44 -25.34
C SER A 174 57.13 -11.66 -25.74
N TYR A 175 58.05 -11.77 -24.77
CA TYR A 175 59.46 -12.06 -25.02
C TYR A 175 59.66 -13.46 -25.62
N TYR A 176 59.02 -14.48 -25.05
CA TYR A 176 59.09 -15.86 -25.52
C TYR A 176 58.63 -15.97 -26.99
N TYR A 177 57.44 -15.44 -27.31
CA TYR A 177 56.93 -15.48 -28.68
C TYR A 177 57.78 -14.65 -29.64
N SER A 178 58.29 -13.49 -29.20
CA SER A 178 59.20 -12.67 -30.02
C SER A 178 60.51 -13.41 -30.34
N LEU A 179 61.08 -14.10 -29.35
CA LEU A 179 62.30 -14.89 -29.50
C LEU A 179 62.08 -16.07 -30.46
N GLN A 180 60.94 -16.74 -30.35
CA GLN A 180 60.57 -17.89 -31.17
C GLN A 180 60.25 -17.52 -32.63
N ILE A 181 59.64 -16.35 -32.85
CA ILE A 181 59.43 -15.78 -34.18
C ILE A 181 60.77 -15.42 -34.78
N TYR A 182 61.62 -14.68 -34.05
CA TYR A 182 62.93 -14.28 -34.56
C TYR A 182 63.81 -15.49 -34.91
N ALA A 183 63.88 -16.49 -34.04
CA ALA A 183 64.71 -17.68 -34.27
C ALA A 183 64.30 -18.48 -35.51
N ARG A 184 63.01 -18.45 -35.88
CA ARG A 184 62.48 -19.09 -37.10
C ARG A 184 62.69 -18.24 -38.35
N LEU A 185 62.55 -16.93 -38.25
CA LEU A 185 62.78 -16.00 -39.35
C LEU A 185 64.27 -15.86 -39.68
N THR A 186 65.15 -16.08 -38.71
CA THR A 186 66.61 -16.03 -38.87
C THR A 186 67.26 -17.22 -38.15
N PRO A 187 67.35 -18.40 -38.80
CA PRO A 187 67.89 -19.61 -38.17
C PRO A 187 69.33 -19.41 -37.71
N CYS A 188 69.59 -19.62 -36.42
CA CYS A 188 70.91 -19.40 -35.82
C CYS A 188 71.92 -20.47 -36.30
N PHE A 189 73.01 -20.06 -36.96
CA PHE A 189 74.11 -20.97 -37.34
C PHE A 189 75.06 -21.28 -36.16
N LYS A 190 75.66 -22.47 -36.23
CA LYS A 190 76.27 -23.26 -35.14
C LYS A 190 77.60 -22.79 -34.52
N ASP A 191 78.14 -21.59 -34.76
CA ASP A 191 79.54 -21.33 -34.36
C ASP A 191 79.89 -20.05 -33.57
N LYS A 192 78.94 -19.15 -33.26
CA LYS A 192 79.15 -18.05 -32.29
C LYS A 192 77.86 -17.69 -31.56
N CYS A 193 77.95 -17.24 -30.30
CA CYS A 193 76.81 -16.69 -29.55
C CYS A 193 76.10 -15.62 -30.39
N HIS A 194 74.89 -15.93 -30.86
CA HIS A 194 74.10 -15.06 -31.72
C HIS A 194 73.84 -13.72 -31.03
N PRO A 195 73.89 -12.56 -31.73
CA PRO A 195 73.60 -11.24 -31.16
C PRO A 195 72.23 -11.15 -30.45
N LEU A 196 71.30 -12.03 -30.79
CA LEU A 196 69.99 -12.17 -30.16
C LEU A 196 70.08 -12.39 -28.64
N TYR A 197 71.03 -13.19 -28.15
CA TYR A 197 71.18 -13.45 -26.71
C TYR A 197 71.87 -12.29 -25.96
N ARG A 198 72.34 -11.27 -26.69
CA ARG A 198 72.90 -10.02 -26.13
C ARG A 198 71.94 -8.85 -26.24
N ALA A 199 70.83 -9.01 -26.95
CA ALA A 199 69.83 -7.97 -27.09
C ALA A 199 68.99 -7.86 -25.82
N ASP A 200 68.66 -6.64 -25.42
CA ASP A 200 67.68 -6.41 -24.36
C ASP A 200 66.33 -7.03 -24.79
N PRO A 201 65.66 -7.82 -23.93
CA PRO A 201 64.33 -8.35 -24.19
C PRO A 201 63.33 -7.34 -24.76
N LYS A 202 63.37 -6.09 -24.29
CA LYS A 202 62.48 -5.01 -24.75
C LYS A 202 62.74 -4.63 -26.21
N GLU A 203 64.02 -4.52 -26.59
CA GLU A 203 64.40 -4.18 -27.96
C GLU A 203 64.06 -5.32 -28.93
N LEU A 204 64.19 -6.58 -28.49
CA LEU A 204 63.76 -7.74 -29.29
C LEU A 204 62.25 -7.73 -29.54
N ILE A 205 61.43 -7.56 -28.49
CA ILE A 205 59.97 -7.47 -28.62
C ILE A 205 59.59 -6.34 -29.58
N LYS A 206 60.19 -5.17 -29.42
CA LYS A 206 59.93 -3.99 -30.26
C LYS A 206 60.31 -4.23 -31.72
N MET A 207 61.48 -4.80 -31.97
CA MET A 207 61.96 -5.11 -33.31
C MET A 207 61.03 -6.10 -34.02
N VAL A 208 60.68 -7.21 -33.36
CA VAL A 208 59.81 -8.24 -33.93
C VAL A 208 58.40 -7.70 -34.15
N THR A 209 57.83 -6.99 -33.17
CA THR A 209 56.48 -6.40 -33.29
C THR A 209 56.42 -5.39 -34.43
N LYS A 210 57.45 -4.56 -34.61
CA LYS A 210 57.56 -3.61 -35.75
C LYS A 210 57.66 -4.33 -37.10
N HIS A 211 58.44 -5.40 -37.17
CA HIS A 211 58.57 -6.17 -38.41
C HIS A 211 57.25 -6.85 -38.79
N VAL A 212 56.57 -7.47 -37.82
CA VAL A 212 55.29 -8.16 -38.02
C VAL A 212 54.16 -7.19 -38.40
N THR A 213 54.10 -6.00 -37.81
CA THR A 213 53.11 -4.96 -38.17
C THR A 213 53.36 -4.37 -39.57
N GLN A 214 54.62 -4.17 -39.97
CA GLN A 214 54.97 -3.67 -41.30
C GLN A 214 54.71 -4.70 -42.42
N CYS A 215 54.82 -5.99 -42.10
CA CYS A 215 54.61 -7.11 -43.02
C CYS A 215 53.21 -7.74 -42.87
N GLY A 216 52.22 -7.00 -42.37
CA GLY A 216 50.90 -7.52 -41.95
C GLY A 216 50.02 -8.19 -43.02
N HIS A 217 50.43 -8.18 -44.30
CA HIS A 217 49.76 -8.86 -45.41
C HIS A 217 50.61 -9.97 -46.07
N ALA A 218 51.70 -10.40 -45.44
CA ALA A 218 52.53 -11.49 -45.97
C ALA A 218 51.92 -12.87 -45.67
N ASP A 219 52.02 -13.80 -46.63
CA ASP A 219 51.66 -15.22 -46.46
C ASP A 219 52.67 -15.93 -45.55
N TRP A 220 52.51 -15.75 -44.24
CA TRP A 220 53.35 -16.41 -43.24
C TRP A 220 53.09 -17.92 -43.19
N PRO A 221 54.12 -18.76 -42.98
CA PRO A 221 53.93 -20.16 -42.63
C PRO A 221 52.99 -20.31 -41.42
N GLU A 222 52.14 -21.33 -41.42
CA GLU A 222 51.08 -21.53 -40.41
C GLU A 222 51.64 -21.52 -38.97
N GLU A 223 52.82 -22.10 -38.76
CA GLU A 223 53.53 -22.09 -37.47
C GLU A 223 53.90 -20.67 -37.01
N ILE A 224 54.35 -19.80 -37.91
CA ILE A 224 54.74 -18.42 -37.59
C ILE A 224 53.49 -17.56 -37.42
N ALA A 225 52.45 -17.77 -38.24
CA ALA A 225 51.16 -17.08 -38.11
C ALA A 225 50.51 -17.35 -36.74
N ALA A 226 50.57 -18.59 -36.26
CA ALA A 226 50.09 -18.96 -34.93
C ALA A 226 50.86 -18.23 -33.81
N LEU A 227 52.19 -18.12 -33.92
CA LEU A 227 53.02 -17.40 -32.95
C LEU A 227 52.77 -15.87 -33.01
N ILE A 228 52.57 -15.31 -34.20
CA ILE A 228 52.22 -13.90 -34.39
C ILE A 228 50.88 -13.57 -33.71
N LYS A 229 49.88 -14.45 -33.87
CA LYS A 229 48.58 -14.29 -33.20
C LYS A 229 48.73 -14.26 -31.67
N GLN A 230 49.56 -15.13 -31.12
CA GLN A 230 49.84 -15.15 -29.67
C GLN A 230 50.63 -13.91 -29.22
N LEU A 231 51.61 -13.46 -30.01
CA LEU A 231 52.35 -12.23 -29.73
C LEU A 231 51.41 -11.01 -29.68
N TYR A 232 50.50 -10.86 -30.65
CA TYR A 232 49.50 -9.79 -30.63
C TYR A 232 48.57 -9.88 -29.42
N TYR A 233 48.10 -11.09 -29.09
CA TYR A 233 47.24 -11.32 -27.93
C TYR A 233 47.90 -10.85 -26.62
N TYR A 234 49.14 -11.29 -26.34
CA TYR A 234 49.85 -10.92 -25.12
C TYR A 234 50.29 -9.45 -25.11
N ASN A 235 50.66 -8.90 -26.26
CA ASN A 235 50.98 -7.47 -26.36
C ASN A 235 49.76 -6.58 -26.11
N GLU A 236 48.58 -6.90 -26.67
CA GLU A 236 47.37 -6.12 -26.39
C GLU A 236 46.97 -6.20 -24.91
N ARG A 237 47.04 -7.39 -24.29
CA ARG A 237 46.79 -7.52 -22.85
C ARG A 237 47.80 -6.77 -21.99
N LEU A 238 49.08 -6.77 -22.38
CA LEU A 238 50.11 -6.00 -21.69
C LEU A 238 49.83 -4.49 -21.79
N LEU A 239 49.44 -4.01 -22.98
CA LEU A 239 49.07 -2.61 -23.16
C LEU A 239 47.84 -2.25 -22.35
N ASP A 240 46.80 -3.08 -22.34
CA ASP A 240 45.59 -2.87 -21.52
C ASP A 240 45.91 -2.86 -20.03
N PHE A 241 46.79 -3.76 -19.58
CA PHE A 241 47.27 -3.82 -18.22
C PHE A 241 48.02 -2.54 -17.84
N THR A 242 48.94 -2.07 -18.69
CA THR A 242 49.67 -0.80 -18.44
C THR A 242 48.73 0.40 -18.41
N GLN A 243 47.73 0.46 -19.30
CA GLN A 243 46.73 1.53 -19.28
C GLN A 243 45.90 1.48 -18.00
N ALA A 244 45.43 0.31 -17.59
CA ALA A 244 44.68 0.15 -16.35
C ALA A 244 45.51 0.53 -15.11
N GLN A 245 46.82 0.24 -15.09
CA GLN A 245 47.71 0.69 -14.03
C GLN A 245 47.88 2.22 -14.01
N ILE A 246 48.00 2.86 -15.17
CA ILE A 246 48.03 4.32 -15.27
C ILE A 246 46.72 4.90 -14.72
N LEU A 247 45.57 4.34 -15.10
CA LEU A 247 44.26 4.76 -14.62
C LEU A 247 44.07 4.55 -13.11
N GLN A 248 44.59 3.45 -12.56
CA GLN A 248 44.62 3.21 -11.12
C GLN A 248 45.50 4.25 -10.40
N GLY A 249 46.66 4.60 -10.98
CA GLY A 249 47.56 5.64 -10.48
C GLY A 249 46.97 7.05 -10.50
N LEU A 250 45.96 7.30 -11.34
CA LEU A 250 45.16 8.54 -11.34
C LEU A 250 44.12 8.59 -10.21
N GLY A 251 44.05 7.58 -9.34
CA GLY A 251 43.15 7.56 -8.18
C GLY A 251 41.68 7.28 -8.51
N LYS A 252 41.38 6.78 -9.72
CA LYS A 252 40.00 6.58 -10.22
C LYS A 252 39.39 5.19 -9.93
N GLY A 253 40.01 4.41 -9.04
CA GLY A 253 39.42 3.15 -8.54
C GLY A 253 39.20 2.06 -9.60
N VAL A 254 40.07 1.99 -10.62
CA VAL A 254 39.94 1.01 -11.71
C VAL A 254 40.44 -0.37 -11.27
N ASP A 255 39.61 -1.39 -11.48
CA ASP A 255 40.00 -2.79 -11.35
C ASP A 255 40.81 -3.20 -12.59
N VAL A 256 42.12 -3.37 -12.40
CA VAL A 256 43.07 -3.71 -13.47
C VAL A 256 42.75 -5.04 -14.14
N GLN A 257 42.32 -6.05 -13.37
CA GLN A 257 42.04 -7.37 -13.92
C GLN A 257 40.76 -7.31 -14.75
N ARG A 258 39.70 -6.70 -14.22
CA ARG A 258 38.43 -6.55 -14.93
C ARG A 258 38.57 -5.67 -16.17
N PHE A 259 39.34 -4.58 -16.09
CA PHE A 259 39.61 -3.72 -17.24
C PHE A 259 40.29 -4.47 -18.36
N THR A 260 41.22 -5.40 -18.10
CA THR A 260 41.88 -6.14 -19.20
C THR A 260 40.97 -7.16 -19.90
N ALA A 261 39.96 -7.71 -19.19
CA ALA A 261 39.19 -8.86 -19.65
C ALA A 261 37.76 -8.51 -20.14
N ASP A 262 37.13 -7.48 -19.58
CA ASP A 262 35.71 -7.16 -19.79
C ASP A 262 35.55 -5.90 -20.66
N SER A 263 35.05 -6.07 -21.90
CA SER A 263 34.85 -4.96 -22.85
C SER A 263 33.75 -3.99 -22.42
N GLN A 264 32.73 -4.47 -21.70
CA GLN A 264 31.66 -3.62 -21.20
C GLN A 264 32.18 -2.75 -20.05
N TYR A 265 32.94 -3.35 -19.13
CA TYR A 265 33.60 -2.60 -18.07
C TYR A 265 34.61 -1.58 -18.61
N LYS A 266 35.36 -1.89 -19.70
CA LYS A 266 36.20 -0.90 -20.39
C LYS A 266 35.38 0.30 -20.86
N ARG A 267 34.27 0.05 -21.55
CA ARG A 267 33.36 1.08 -22.06
C ARG A 267 32.81 1.95 -20.93
N GLU A 268 32.28 1.35 -19.87
CA GLU A 268 31.76 2.06 -18.70
C GLU A 268 32.85 2.88 -17.99
N THR A 269 34.06 2.33 -17.84
CA THR A 269 35.21 3.04 -17.25
C THR A 269 35.58 4.26 -18.10
N ILE A 270 35.59 4.15 -19.42
CA ILE A 270 35.90 5.26 -20.34
C ILE A 270 34.84 6.36 -20.24
N LEU A 271 33.56 6.00 -20.20
CA LEU A 271 32.47 6.95 -20.02
C LEU A 271 32.57 7.65 -18.65
N GLY A 272 32.82 6.91 -17.57
CA GLY A 272 33.04 7.48 -16.24
C GLY A 272 34.29 8.38 -16.15
N LEU A 273 35.35 8.09 -16.92
CA LEU A 273 36.51 8.99 -17.02
C LEU A 273 36.18 10.31 -17.76
N ALA A 274 35.18 10.30 -18.64
CA ALA A 274 34.71 11.50 -19.33
C ALA A 274 33.97 12.46 -18.39
N GLU A 275 33.45 11.98 -17.25
CA GLU A 275 32.80 12.78 -16.19
C GLU A 275 33.85 13.53 -15.35
N THR A 276 34.58 14.45 -15.98
CA THR A 276 35.69 15.17 -15.34
C THR A 276 35.82 16.61 -15.83
N LEU A 277 36.23 17.51 -14.94
CA LEU A 277 36.60 18.87 -15.30
C LEU A 277 38.08 18.99 -15.73
N GLU A 278 38.91 18.01 -15.38
CA GLU A 278 40.34 18.00 -15.69
C GLU A 278 40.60 17.71 -17.17
N GLU A 279 41.21 18.66 -17.89
CA GLU A 279 41.44 18.56 -19.32
C GLU A 279 42.34 17.37 -19.70
N ASN A 280 43.34 17.05 -18.87
CA ASN A 280 44.24 15.93 -19.12
C ASN A 280 43.50 14.59 -19.02
N VAL A 281 42.65 14.41 -18.01
CA VAL A 281 41.85 13.18 -17.83
C VAL A 281 40.82 13.04 -18.95
N TYR A 282 40.19 14.14 -19.35
CA TYR A 282 39.26 14.14 -20.48
C TYR A 282 39.93 13.73 -21.79
N LYS A 283 41.15 14.24 -22.07
CA LYS A 283 41.95 13.81 -23.24
C LYS A 283 42.31 12.33 -23.19
N ILE A 284 42.61 11.80 -22.00
CA ILE A 284 42.83 10.35 -21.82
C ILE A 284 41.56 9.57 -22.16
N ALA A 285 40.39 9.98 -21.68
CA ALA A 285 39.12 9.34 -22.00
C ALA A 285 38.87 9.29 -23.51
N LEU A 286 39.13 10.37 -24.25
CA LEU A 286 39.02 10.41 -25.72
C LEU A 286 40.02 9.49 -26.41
N SER A 287 41.26 9.45 -25.94
CA SER A 287 42.28 8.55 -26.49
C SER A 287 41.91 7.08 -26.28
N LEU A 288 41.36 6.73 -25.12
CA LEU A 288 40.90 5.38 -24.81
C LEU A 288 39.65 5.04 -25.61
N ALA A 289 38.70 5.97 -25.77
CA ALA A 289 37.52 5.77 -26.59
C ALA A 289 37.89 5.44 -28.04
N HIS A 290 38.82 6.19 -28.62
CA HIS A 290 39.34 5.91 -29.96
C HIS A 290 40.00 4.53 -30.05
N ARG A 291 40.83 4.17 -29.07
CA ARG A 291 41.53 2.88 -29.04
C ARG A 291 40.60 1.69 -28.92
N TYR A 292 39.60 1.77 -28.03
CA TYR A 292 38.66 0.68 -27.76
C TYR A 292 37.37 0.77 -28.60
N SER A 293 37.35 1.64 -29.61
CA SER A 293 36.20 1.82 -30.52
C SER A 293 34.90 2.17 -29.80
N VAL A 294 34.97 2.91 -28.69
CA VAL A 294 33.78 3.48 -28.04
C VAL A 294 33.33 4.70 -28.86
N PRO A 295 32.06 4.80 -29.27
CA PRO A 295 31.57 5.92 -30.06
C PRO A 295 31.80 7.26 -29.35
N LEU A 296 32.45 8.21 -30.04
CA LEU A 296 32.70 9.55 -29.48
C LEU A 296 31.40 10.28 -29.12
N TRP A 297 30.31 9.98 -29.82
CA TRP A 297 28.98 10.51 -29.49
C TRP A 297 28.60 10.21 -28.04
N GLU A 298 28.83 8.97 -27.57
CA GLU A 298 28.50 8.58 -26.21
C GLU A 298 29.38 9.28 -25.18
N VAL A 299 30.69 9.36 -25.45
CA VAL A 299 31.65 10.05 -24.57
C VAL A 299 31.29 11.53 -24.41
N TYR A 300 30.94 12.19 -25.52
CA TYR A 300 30.51 13.59 -25.49
C TYR A 300 29.15 13.76 -24.83
N MET A 301 28.21 12.82 -24.99
CA MET A 301 26.90 12.87 -24.37
C MET A 301 27.02 12.69 -22.85
N THR A 302 27.80 11.71 -22.39
CA THR A 302 28.11 11.51 -20.96
C THR A 302 28.81 12.73 -20.37
N HIS A 303 29.78 13.32 -21.08
CA HIS A 303 30.42 14.54 -20.61
C HIS A 303 29.42 15.71 -20.51
N LEU A 304 28.57 15.89 -21.53
CA LEU A 304 27.55 16.94 -21.53
C LEU A 304 26.56 16.75 -20.38
N GLU A 305 26.10 15.53 -20.12
CA GLU A 305 25.26 15.19 -18.97
C GLU A 305 25.91 15.62 -17.66
N PHE A 306 27.14 15.16 -17.41
CA PHE A 306 27.94 15.53 -16.23
C PHE A 306 28.07 17.05 -16.07
N LEU A 307 28.28 17.79 -17.16
CA LEU A 307 28.36 19.24 -17.11
C LEU A 307 27.05 19.86 -16.60
N PHE A 308 25.89 19.33 -16.98
CA PHE A 308 24.61 19.84 -16.53
C PHE A 308 24.25 19.41 -15.10
N THR A 309 24.60 18.19 -14.68
CA THR A 309 24.16 17.59 -13.40
C THR A 309 25.18 17.77 -12.28
N ASP A 310 26.34 17.13 -12.39
CA ASP A 310 27.24 16.87 -11.26
C ASP A 310 28.48 17.76 -11.22
N SER A 311 28.73 18.53 -12.28
CA SER A 311 29.95 19.35 -12.39
C SER A 311 30.02 20.55 -11.44
N GLY A 312 28.89 21.00 -10.91
CA GLY A 312 28.80 22.22 -10.08
C GLY A 312 29.08 23.53 -10.83
N LEU A 313 29.25 23.50 -12.15
CA LEU A 313 29.53 24.69 -12.96
C LEU A 313 28.30 25.60 -13.13
N SER A 314 28.57 26.90 -13.32
CA SER A 314 27.56 27.86 -13.77
C SER A 314 27.21 27.65 -15.24
N THR A 315 26.02 28.09 -15.66
CA THR A 315 25.55 27.92 -17.04
C THR A 315 26.51 28.50 -18.10
N GLY A 316 27.16 29.63 -17.79
CA GLY A 316 28.13 30.25 -18.70
C GLY A 316 29.42 29.44 -18.86
N GLU A 317 29.88 28.79 -17.78
CA GLU A 317 31.06 27.91 -17.81
C GLU A 317 30.77 26.61 -18.57
N ILE A 318 29.56 26.05 -18.41
CA ILE A 318 29.10 24.90 -19.19
C ILE A 318 29.08 25.23 -20.68
N GLU A 319 28.48 26.37 -21.05
CA GLU A 319 28.41 26.82 -22.43
C GLU A 319 29.80 27.02 -23.03
N GLY A 320 30.68 27.74 -22.33
CA GLY A 320 32.05 27.97 -22.77
C GLY A 320 32.84 26.67 -22.93
N ARG A 321 32.68 25.73 -22.00
CA ARG A 321 33.36 24.43 -22.08
C ARG A 321 32.83 23.57 -23.23
N ALA A 322 31.51 23.44 -23.38
CA ALA A 322 30.91 22.67 -24.46
C ALA A 322 31.30 23.20 -25.85
N GLN A 323 31.40 24.52 -26.00
CA GLN A 323 31.91 25.17 -27.22
C GLN A 323 33.40 24.90 -27.43
N SER A 324 34.23 25.06 -26.40
CA SER A 324 35.69 24.85 -26.49
C SER A 324 36.06 23.41 -26.89
N LEU A 325 35.25 22.44 -26.45
CA LEU A 325 35.45 21.02 -26.75
C LEU A 325 34.75 20.59 -28.06
N GLY A 326 33.99 21.48 -28.70
CA GLY A 326 33.31 21.18 -29.97
C GLY A 326 32.29 20.04 -29.88
N LEU A 327 31.67 19.82 -28.71
CA LEU A 327 30.81 18.64 -28.46
C LEU A 327 29.67 18.53 -29.48
N PHE A 328 29.09 19.67 -29.84
CA PHE A 328 27.91 19.74 -30.70
C PHE A 328 28.16 19.32 -32.15
N GLU A 329 29.39 19.36 -32.66
CA GLU A 329 29.70 18.92 -34.03
C GLU A 329 29.42 17.41 -34.19
N THR A 330 29.65 16.63 -33.15
CA THR A 330 29.37 15.19 -33.15
C THR A 330 27.98 14.89 -32.63
N LEU A 331 27.50 15.56 -31.58
CA LEU A 331 26.19 15.26 -30.99
C LEU A 331 25.02 15.52 -31.96
N LYS A 332 25.15 16.52 -32.85
CA LYS A 332 24.15 16.84 -33.89
C LYS A 332 23.92 15.74 -34.93
N THR A 333 24.83 14.77 -35.03
CA THR A 333 24.70 13.66 -36.00
C THR A 333 23.53 12.73 -35.68
N ASN A 334 23.04 12.73 -34.44
CA ASN A 334 21.86 11.96 -34.02
C ASN A 334 20.96 12.79 -33.07
N PRO A 335 20.07 13.64 -33.60
CA PRO A 335 19.25 14.57 -32.81
C PRO A 335 18.15 13.87 -31.99
N GLU A 336 17.68 12.70 -32.41
CA GLU A 336 16.66 11.92 -31.70
C GLU A 336 17.24 11.34 -30.39
N ALA A 337 18.37 10.61 -30.49
CA ALA A 337 19.04 10.06 -29.31
C ALA A 337 19.52 11.15 -28.34
N LEU A 338 19.95 12.31 -28.87
CA LEU A 338 20.32 13.47 -28.06
C LEU A 338 19.12 13.99 -27.28
N TYR A 339 17.95 14.12 -27.90
CA TYR A 339 16.73 14.57 -27.24
C TYR A 339 16.28 13.59 -26.15
N GLU A 340 16.22 12.28 -26.44
CA GLU A 340 15.78 11.27 -25.48
C GLU A 340 16.68 11.25 -24.24
N HIS A 341 18.00 11.33 -24.43
CA HIS A 341 18.97 11.34 -23.34
C HIS A 341 18.85 12.61 -22.49
N LEU A 342 18.77 13.78 -23.14
CA LEU A 342 18.60 15.06 -22.47
C LEU A 342 17.28 15.14 -21.70
N ALA A 343 16.18 14.65 -22.26
CA ALA A 343 14.88 14.65 -21.59
C ALA A 343 14.85 13.71 -20.38
N LYS A 344 15.56 12.57 -20.45
CA LYS A 344 15.56 11.55 -19.39
C LYS A 344 16.51 11.85 -18.24
N TYR A 345 17.74 12.29 -18.52
CA TYR A 345 18.78 12.40 -17.50
C TYR A 345 19.13 13.85 -17.15
N VAL A 346 19.09 14.77 -18.12
CA VAL A 346 19.50 16.17 -17.90
C VAL A 346 18.33 17.05 -17.45
N TYR A 347 17.20 17.03 -18.17
CA TYR A 347 16.07 17.90 -17.88
C TYR A 347 15.59 17.76 -16.43
N PRO A 348 15.39 16.56 -15.84
CA PRO A 348 14.93 16.42 -14.46
C PRO A 348 15.86 17.09 -13.44
N GLY A 349 17.18 17.04 -13.66
CA GLY A 349 18.20 17.63 -12.77
C GLY A 349 18.26 19.17 -12.77
N ILE A 350 17.68 19.85 -13.76
CA ILE A 350 17.67 21.32 -13.81
C ILE A 350 16.62 21.88 -12.84
N GLU A 351 16.97 22.82 -11.98
CA GLU A 351 15.97 23.46 -11.12
C GLU A 351 14.96 24.29 -11.91
N GLY A 352 13.67 24.21 -11.55
CA GLY A 352 12.60 24.93 -12.27
C GLY A 352 12.67 26.45 -12.19
N MET A 353 13.44 26.99 -11.23
CA MET A 353 13.66 28.41 -10.99
C MET A 353 14.92 28.93 -11.72
N ASP A 354 15.83 28.03 -12.13
CA ASP A 354 17.03 28.40 -12.87
C ASP A 354 16.69 28.63 -14.35
N HIS A 355 16.12 29.81 -14.61
CA HIS A 355 15.73 30.21 -15.97
C HIS A 355 16.92 30.28 -16.91
N GLN A 356 18.13 30.52 -16.39
CA GLN A 356 19.32 30.61 -17.22
C GLN A 356 19.75 29.23 -17.73
N ARG A 357 19.78 28.22 -16.86
CA ARG A 357 20.09 26.83 -17.24
C ARG A 357 19.00 26.21 -18.09
N LEU A 358 17.72 26.49 -17.80
CA LEU A 358 16.60 26.10 -18.68
C LEU A 358 16.68 26.76 -20.05
N LEU A 359 17.00 28.06 -20.12
CA LEU A 359 17.15 28.77 -21.40
C LEU A 359 18.27 28.15 -22.22
N TYR A 360 19.40 27.82 -21.60
CA TYR A 360 20.51 27.15 -22.28
C TYR A 360 20.10 25.75 -22.79
N TYR A 361 19.42 24.95 -21.96
CA TYR A 361 18.89 23.64 -22.34
C TYR A 361 17.99 23.69 -23.59
N PHE A 362 16.98 24.57 -23.61
CA PHE A 362 16.09 24.68 -24.77
C PHE A 362 16.80 25.28 -25.99
N THR A 363 17.77 26.18 -25.80
CA THR A 363 18.61 26.71 -26.89
C THR A 363 19.47 25.59 -27.50
N LEU A 364 19.98 24.68 -26.68
CA LEU A 364 20.73 23.51 -27.13
C LEU A 364 19.85 22.58 -27.97
N LEU A 365 18.64 22.26 -27.50
CA LEU A 365 17.67 21.46 -28.27
C LEU A 365 17.34 22.10 -29.62
N GLN A 366 17.14 23.42 -29.66
CA GLN A 366 16.86 24.12 -30.91
C GLN A 366 18.09 24.10 -31.84
N ASN A 367 19.28 24.40 -31.34
CA ASN A 367 20.51 24.44 -32.13
C ASN A 367 20.94 23.08 -32.68
N CYS A 368 20.50 21.99 -32.05
CA CYS A 368 20.79 20.63 -32.47
C CYS A 368 19.69 20.00 -33.34
N GLY A 369 18.65 20.74 -33.72
CA GLY A 369 17.58 20.23 -34.57
C GLY A 369 16.63 19.24 -33.88
N CYS A 370 16.60 19.22 -32.55
CA CYS A 370 15.77 18.29 -31.78
C CYS A 370 14.27 18.65 -31.78
N SER A 371 13.88 19.77 -32.42
CA SER A 371 12.52 20.32 -32.38
C SER A 371 11.44 19.38 -32.91
N GLU A 372 11.77 18.48 -33.83
CA GLU A 372 10.82 17.54 -34.44
C GLU A 372 10.47 16.36 -33.53
N PHE A 373 11.33 16.05 -32.54
CA PHE A 373 11.19 14.92 -31.63
C PHE A 373 10.53 15.30 -30.30
N VAL A 374 10.32 16.60 -30.06
CA VAL A 374 9.66 17.10 -28.83
C VAL A 374 8.17 16.78 -28.88
N LYS A 375 7.74 15.83 -28.02
CA LYS A 375 6.35 15.39 -27.91
C LYS A 375 5.44 16.32 -27.08
N HIS A 376 6.01 17.36 -26.46
CA HIS A 376 5.30 18.26 -25.56
C HIS A 376 4.51 19.32 -26.34
N ALA A 377 3.44 19.85 -25.73
CA ALA A 377 2.59 20.88 -26.33
C ALA A 377 3.35 22.16 -26.75
N VAL A 378 4.50 22.45 -26.12
CA VAL A 378 5.29 23.67 -26.35
C VAL A 378 6.60 23.31 -27.06
N LYS A 379 6.87 23.98 -28.19
CA LYS A 379 8.12 23.81 -28.94
C LYS A 379 9.30 24.52 -28.23
N PRO A 380 10.56 24.07 -28.43
CA PRO A 380 11.75 24.71 -27.86
C PRO A 380 11.85 26.22 -28.12
N GLU A 381 11.47 26.66 -29.32
CA GLU A 381 11.41 28.08 -29.70
C GLU A 381 10.51 28.91 -28.78
N THR A 382 9.34 28.38 -28.48
CA THR A 382 8.36 29.02 -27.60
C THR A 382 8.88 29.05 -26.17
N HIS A 383 9.52 27.97 -25.70
CA HIS A 383 10.18 27.94 -24.40
C HIS A 383 11.25 29.03 -24.25
N ILE A 384 12.10 29.21 -25.27
CA ILE A 384 13.15 30.24 -25.29
C ILE A 384 12.54 31.65 -25.23
N GLN A 385 11.48 31.91 -26.00
CA GLN A 385 10.79 33.21 -26.00
C GLN A 385 10.18 33.51 -24.63
N LEU A 386 9.53 32.52 -24.00
CA LEU A 386 8.93 32.65 -22.68
C LEU A 386 9.98 32.88 -21.60
N LEU A 387 11.03 32.05 -21.54
CA LEU A 387 12.10 32.14 -20.55
C LEU A 387 12.86 33.48 -20.63
N LYS A 388 13.13 33.99 -21.84
CA LYS A 388 13.76 35.32 -22.01
C LYS A 388 12.90 36.44 -21.43
N LYS A 389 11.57 36.32 -21.50
CA LYS A 389 10.64 37.31 -20.95
C LYS A 389 10.47 37.13 -19.44
N PHE A 390 10.25 35.91 -18.97
CA PHE A 390 10.05 35.60 -17.55
C PHE A 390 11.29 35.88 -16.71
N LYS A 391 12.50 35.64 -17.22
CA LYS A 391 13.75 35.98 -16.52
C LYS A 391 13.81 37.45 -16.08
N ALA A 392 13.22 38.36 -16.86
CA ALA A 392 13.19 39.80 -16.54
C ALA A 392 11.98 40.21 -15.70
N ILE A 393 10.84 39.54 -15.89
CA ILE A 393 9.53 39.95 -15.36
C ILE A 393 9.20 39.25 -14.03
N ALA A 394 9.71 38.04 -13.84
CA ALA A 394 9.34 37.11 -12.77
C ALA A 394 10.49 36.09 -12.54
N PRO A 395 11.64 36.52 -11.99
CA PRO A 395 12.80 35.63 -11.80
C PRO A 395 12.48 34.47 -10.85
N ASP A 396 11.57 34.67 -9.90
CA ASP A 396 11.15 33.65 -8.92
C ASP A 396 10.05 32.71 -9.44
N LEU A 397 9.85 32.62 -10.75
CA LEU A 397 8.85 31.72 -11.34
C LEU A 397 9.41 30.31 -11.49
N ASN A 398 8.69 29.30 -11.00
CA ASN A 398 9.03 27.92 -11.33
C ASN A 398 8.50 27.59 -12.74
N TYR A 399 9.35 27.76 -13.74
CA TYR A 399 8.97 27.59 -15.14
C TYR A 399 8.58 26.16 -15.49
N LYS A 400 9.25 25.16 -14.89
CA LYS A 400 8.92 23.75 -15.10
C LYS A 400 7.49 23.43 -14.69
N LYS A 401 7.06 23.91 -13.51
CA LYS A 401 5.68 23.74 -13.03
C LYS A 401 4.67 24.48 -13.90
N LEU A 402 5.06 25.60 -14.52
CA LEU A 402 4.18 26.36 -15.40
C LEU A 402 3.87 25.61 -16.71
N THR A 403 4.80 24.81 -17.21
CA THR A 403 4.66 24.06 -18.46
C THR A 403 4.38 22.57 -18.26
N ASP A 404 4.04 22.15 -17.03
CA ASP A 404 3.68 20.77 -16.70
C ASP A 404 2.19 20.54 -17.00
N GLU A 405 1.87 19.48 -17.74
CA GLU A 405 0.50 19.14 -18.14
C GLU A 405 -0.41 18.83 -16.94
N ASN A 406 0.16 18.39 -15.81
CA ASN A 406 -0.63 17.99 -14.63
C ASN A 406 -0.94 19.16 -13.67
N VAL A 407 -0.21 20.27 -13.78
CA VAL A 407 -0.28 21.40 -12.85
C VAL A 407 -1.11 22.52 -13.46
N ASN A 408 -1.97 23.16 -12.66
CA ASN A 408 -2.69 24.33 -13.14
C ASN A 408 -1.72 25.54 -13.25
N PRO A 409 -1.48 26.09 -14.46
CA PRO A 409 -0.55 27.20 -14.66
C PRO A 409 -0.95 28.47 -13.90
N LEU A 410 -2.25 28.72 -13.70
CA LEU A 410 -2.73 29.89 -12.97
C LEU A 410 -2.34 29.86 -11.48
N GLY A 411 -2.33 28.67 -10.87
CA GLY A 411 -1.87 28.50 -9.49
C GLY A 411 -0.37 28.79 -9.32
N VAL A 412 0.43 28.49 -10.34
CA VAL A 412 1.87 28.81 -10.35
C VAL A 412 2.11 30.31 -10.55
N LEU A 413 1.29 30.97 -11.38
CA LEU A 413 1.40 32.41 -11.65
C LEU A 413 0.88 33.27 -10.48
N GLN A 414 -0.19 32.86 -9.80
CA GLN A 414 -0.84 33.61 -8.72
C GLN A 414 0.13 34.27 -7.71
N PRO A 415 1.10 33.57 -7.09
CA PRO A 415 1.99 34.18 -6.10
C PRO A 415 2.86 35.29 -6.68
N ILE A 416 3.16 35.27 -7.98
CA ILE A 416 4.11 36.18 -8.63
C ILE A 416 3.40 37.36 -9.31
N LEU A 417 2.10 37.26 -9.60
CA LEU A 417 1.33 38.34 -10.22
C LEU A 417 1.29 39.59 -9.34
N THR A 418 1.65 40.73 -9.93
CA THR A 418 1.66 42.08 -9.34
C THR A 418 1.14 43.10 -10.36
N SER A 419 0.78 44.31 -9.91
CA SER A 419 0.35 45.41 -10.76
C SER A 419 1.35 45.78 -11.86
N GLN A 420 2.64 45.53 -11.64
CA GLN A 420 3.71 45.85 -12.59
C GLN A 420 3.89 44.78 -13.68
N ASN A 421 3.70 43.50 -13.35
CA ASN A 421 4.00 42.40 -14.27
C ASN A 421 2.76 41.82 -14.97
N VAL A 422 1.55 42.01 -14.44
CA VAL A 422 0.33 41.36 -14.94
C VAL A 422 0.07 41.63 -16.43
N LEU A 423 0.31 42.86 -16.91
CA LEU A 423 0.16 43.21 -18.33
C LEU A 423 1.15 42.46 -19.23
N SER A 424 2.39 42.29 -18.76
CA SER A 424 3.43 41.60 -19.52
C SER A 424 3.17 40.10 -19.54
N ILE A 425 2.72 39.52 -18.41
CA ILE A 425 2.38 38.10 -18.30
C ILE A 425 1.11 37.78 -19.08
N SER A 426 0.09 38.63 -19.05
CA SER A 426 -1.16 38.42 -19.80
C SER A 426 -0.92 38.37 -21.31
N ARG A 427 0.08 39.09 -21.82
CA ARG A 427 0.51 39.03 -23.24
C ARG A 427 1.21 37.72 -23.59
N LEU A 428 1.77 37.02 -22.60
CA LEU A 428 2.43 35.72 -22.78
C LEU A 428 1.47 34.55 -22.61
N ALA A 429 0.29 34.77 -21.99
CA ALA A 429 -0.72 33.75 -21.72
C ALA A 429 -1.05 32.86 -22.94
N PRO A 430 -1.25 33.39 -24.16
CA PRO A 430 -1.59 32.56 -25.33
C PRO A 430 -0.50 31.58 -25.78
N LYS A 431 0.67 31.60 -25.14
CA LYS A 431 1.80 30.68 -25.39
C LYS A 431 2.01 29.67 -24.25
N ILE A 432 1.16 29.69 -23.22
CA ILE A 432 1.24 28.83 -22.04
C ILE A 432 0.11 27.81 -22.15
N PRO A 433 0.39 26.50 -22.13
CA PRO A 433 -0.64 25.47 -22.19
C PRO A 433 -1.41 25.37 -20.87
N GLU A 434 -2.69 25.03 -20.96
CA GLU A 434 -3.60 24.69 -19.87
C GLU A 434 -3.83 23.17 -19.82
N ARG A 435 -4.52 22.66 -18.79
CA ARG A 435 -4.75 21.22 -18.56
C ARG A 435 -5.48 20.53 -19.71
N ASP A 436 -6.36 21.25 -20.39
CA ASP A 436 -7.20 20.71 -21.46
C ASP A 436 -6.50 20.79 -22.84
N GLY A 437 -5.21 21.14 -22.86
CA GLY A 437 -4.42 21.35 -24.08
C GLY A 437 -4.70 22.69 -24.79
N THR A 438 -5.65 23.48 -24.28
CA THR A 438 -5.92 24.86 -24.69
C THR A 438 -4.79 25.80 -24.23
N MET A 439 -4.67 26.97 -24.86
CA MET A 439 -3.72 28.00 -24.41
C MET A 439 -4.40 28.94 -23.42
N LEU A 440 -3.64 29.40 -22.44
CA LEU A 440 -4.13 30.27 -21.38
C LEU A 440 -4.63 31.61 -21.94
N SER A 441 -5.82 32.04 -21.49
CA SER A 441 -6.37 33.33 -21.91
C SER A 441 -5.71 34.49 -21.14
N PRO A 442 -5.49 35.66 -21.77
CA PRO A 442 -5.06 36.86 -21.06
C PRO A 442 -6.02 37.28 -19.94
N SER A 443 -7.32 37.02 -20.14
CA SER A 443 -8.39 37.36 -19.19
C SER A 443 -8.26 36.57 -17.89
N SER A 444 -8.03 35.26 -17.95
CA SER A 444 -7.88 34.39 -16.78
C SER A 444 -6.67 34.75 -15.91
N VAL A 445 -5.60 35.31 -16.50
CA VAL A 445 -4.47 35.89 -15.76
C VAL A 445 -4.89 37.13 -14.98
N TYR A 446 -5.70 38.01 -15.57
CA TYR A 446 -6.27 39.16 -14.86
C TYR A 446 -7.24 38.70 -13.77
N THR A 447 -8.12 37.73 -14.01
CA THR A 447 -9.03 37.17 -13.00
C THR A 447 -8.26 36.71 -11.76
N THR A 448 -7.23 35.88 -11.96
CA THR A 448 -6.40 35.33 -10.88
C THR A 448 -5.66 36.42 -10.11
N TRP A 449 -5.12 37.43 -10.83
CA TRP A 449 -4.48 38.58 -10.19
C TRP A 449 -5.49 39.44 -9.41
N LEU A 450 -6.69 39.67 -9.94
CA LEU A 450 -7.73 40.48 -9.29
C LEU A 450 -8.25 39.82 -8.01
N GLN A 451 -8.44 38.50 -8.00
CA GLN A 451 -8.77 37.74 -6.78
C GLN A 451 -7.68 37.95 -5.71
N LYS A 452 -6.40 37.83 -6.10
CA LYS A 452 -5.26 38.11 -5.19
C LYS A 452 -5.24 39.56 -4.73
N LEU A 453 -5.41 40.52 -5.64
CA LEU A 453 -5.38 41.94 -5.37
C LEU A 453 -6.48 42.32 -4.36
N PHE A 454 -7.69 41.81 -4.56
CA PHE A 454 -8.80 42.01 -3.64
C PHE A 454 -8.44 41.46 -2.26
N TRP A 455 -8.10 40.18 -2.17
CA TRP A 455 -7.94 39.47 -0.90
C TRP A 455 -6.67 39.80 -0.11
N ASN A 456 -5.55 39.99 -0.79
CA ASN A 456 -4.22 40.09 -0.16
C ASN A 456 -3.59 41.47 -0.37
N GLY A 457 -4.18 42.30 -1.25
CA GLY A 457 -3.60 43.56 -1.66
C GLY A 457 -2.42 43.42 -2.62
N ASP A 458 -1.76 44.54 -2.89
CA ASP A 458 -0.57 44.63 -3.73
C ASP A 458 0.26 45.85 -3.32
N HIS A 459 1.59 45.75 -3.41
CA HIS A 459 2.52 46.77 -2.90
C HIS A 459 2.28 48.19 -3.46
N GLN A 460 1.66 48.30 -4.64
CA GLN A 460 1.38 49.60 -5.27
C GLN A 460 -0.08 50.07 -5.14
N LEU A 461 -1.04 49.20 -5.45
CA LEU A 461 -2.45 49.59 -5.53
C LEU A 461 -3.15 49.52 -4.17
N ILE A 462 -2.88 48.47 -3.37
CA ILE A 462 -3.52 48.20 -2.08
C ILE A 462 -2.43 47.78 -1.09
N LYS A 463 -1.76 48.78 -0.51
CA LYS A 463 -0.52 48.61 0.28
C LYS A 463 -0.69 47.76 1.55
N LYS A 464 -1.89 47.76 2.14
CA LYS A 464 -2.24 46.97 3.32
C LYS A 464 -3.37 46.01 2.93
N MET A 465 -3.28 44.77 3.40
CA MET A 465 -4.36 43.80 3.27
C MET A 465 -5.67 44.41 3.82
N PRO A 466 -6.76 44.43 3.05
CA PRO A 466 -8.04 44.91 3.55
C PRO A 466 -8.51 44.07 4.73
N GLU A 467 -8.98 44.71 5.80
CA GLU A 467 -9.47 44.03 7.01
C GLU A 467 -10.90 44.43 7.33
N THR A 468 -11.28 45.67 7.03
CA THR A 468 -12.60 46.24 7.33
C THR A 468 -13.49 46.32 6.09
N ILE A 469 -14.81 46.26 6.27
CA ILE A 469 -15.81 46.39 5.18
C ILE A 469 -15.55 47.58 4.23
N PRO A 470 -15.29 48.82 4.70
CA PRO A 470 -15.01 49.93 3.78
C PRO A 470 -13.72 49.76 2.99
N GLU A 471 -12.69 49.10 3.56
CA GLU A 471 -11.46 48.78 2.83
C GLU A 471 -11.72 47.73 1.74
N TRP A 472 -12.56 46.72 2.01
CA TRP A 472 -12.99 45.73 1.02
C TRP A 472 -13.77 46.35 -0.14
N LEU A 473 -14.69 47.28 0.14
CA LEU A 473 -15.42 48.02 -0.89
C LEU A 473 -14.51 48.92 -1.73
N SER A 474 -13.48 49.51 -1.11
CA SER A 474 -12.44 50.28 -1.82
C SER A 474 -11.56 49.38 -2.70
N ALA A 475 -11.19 48.20 -2.20
CA ALA A 475 -10.45 47.19 -2.94
C ALA A 475 -11.25 46.72 -4.18
N TYR A 476 -12.55 46.45 -4.01
CA TYR A 476 -13.46 46.17 -5.12
C TYR A 476 -13.47 47.29 -6.16
N GLY A 477 -13.59 48.55 -5.73
CA GLY A 477 -13.57 49.71 -6.63
C GLY A 477 -12.26 49.85 -7.41
N THR A 478 -11.14 49.35 -6.85
CA THR A 478 -9.86 49.27 -7.55
C THR A 478 -9.83 48.14 -8.58
N CYS A 479 -10.38 46.97 -8.23
CA CYS A 479 -10.48 45.82 -9.12
C CYS A 479 -11.41 46.08 -10.32
N ALA A 480 -12.54 46.73 -10.09
CA ALA A 480 -13.56 47.04 -11.11
C ALA A 480 -13.02 47.83 -12.31
N LYS A 481 -11.94 48.62 -12.12
CA LYS A 481 -11.28 49.37 -13.20
C LYS A 481 -10.65 48.48 -14.28
N TYR A 482 -10.48 47.19 -13.99
CA TYR A 482 -9.87 46.22 -14.90
C TYR A 482 -10.89 45.30 -15.57
N PHE A 483 -12.20 45.50 -15.36
CA PHE A 483 -13.25 44.67 -15.97
C PHE A 483 -13.24 44.74 -17.51
N ASP A 484 -12.84 45.87 -18.09
CA ASP A 484 -12.65 46.02 -19.55
C ASP A 484 -11.57 45.07 -20.13
N ARG A 485 -10.76 44.41 -19.27
CA ARG A 485 -9.73 43.43 -19.67
C ARG A 485 -10.16 41.97 -19.46
N LEU A 486 -11.35 41.75 -18.91
CA LEU A 486 -11.90 40.43 -18.63
C LEU A 486 -12.92 40.01 -19.69
N CYS A 487 -12.97 38.72 -19.97
CA CYS A 487 -14.05 38.08 -20.71
C CYS A 487 -15.28 37.91 -19.80
N PRO A 488 -16.49 37.75 -20.38
CA PRO A 488 -17.73 37.68 -19.59
C PRO A 488 -17.71 36.59 -18.49
N GLY A 489 -17.29 35.37 -18.83
CA GLY A 489 -17.19 34.26 -17.85
C GLY A 489 -16.12 34.47 -16.75
N ASP A 490 -15.05 35.21 -17.07
CA ASP A 490 -14.01 35.56 -16.10
C ASP A 490 -14.47 36.64 -15.11
N ILE A 491 -15.35 37.55 -15.54
CA ILE A 491 -16.02 38.50 -14.64
C ILE A 491 -16.87 37.73 -13.63
N VAL A 492 -17.67 36.75 -14.09
CA VAL A 492 -18.45 35.88 -13.20
C VAL A 492 -17.54 35.18 -12.19
N THR A 493 -16.46 34.57 -12.66
CA THR A 493 -15.50 33.85 -11.80
C THR A 493 -14.88 34.76 -10.72
N PHE A 494 -14.55 36.01 -11.07
CA PHE A 494 -14.05 36.98 -10.10
C PHE A 494 -15.12 37.38 -9.09
N ILE A 495 -16.34 37.70 -9.55
CA ILE A 495 -17.42 38.11 -8.65
C ILE A 495 -17.81 36.99 -7.70
N ASP A 496 -17.97 35.76 -8.20
CA ASP A 496 -18.31 34.61 -7.37
C ASP A 496 -17.25 34.30 -6.31
N ASP A 497 -15.95 34.49 -6.61
CA ASP A 497 -14.89 34.35 -5.62
C ASP A 497 -15.02 35.35 -4.47
N ILE A 498 -15.42 36.59 -4.76
CA ILE A 498 -15.56 37.63 -3.73
C ILE A 498 -16.94 37.63 -3.05
N THR A 499 -17.94 36.91 -3.57
CA THR A 499 -19.30 36.85 -2.99
C THR A 499 -19.70 35.49 -2.43
N PHE A 500 -19.35 34.39 -3.08
CA PHE A 500 -19.82 33.03 -2.75
C PHE A 500 -18.69 32.05 -2.39
N SER A 501 -17.45 32.52 -2.21
CA SER A 501 -16.40 31.69 -1.62
C SER A 501 -16.55 31.57 -0.10
N SER A 502 -16.00 30.51 0.49
CA SER A 502 -15.96 30.34 1.95
C SER A 502 -15.27 31.54 2.65
N LYS A 503 -14.25 32.12 2.00
CA LYS A 503 -13.57 33.33 2.48
C LYS A 503 -14.47 34.56 2.44
N ALA A 504 -15.30 34.70 1.40
CA ALA A 504 -16.29 35.76 1.30
C ALA A 504 -17.36 35.65 2.38
N VAL A 505 -17.96 34.48 2.57
CA VAL A 505 -19.02 34.26 3.57
C VAL A 505 -18.53 34.54 5.00
N THR A 506 -17.26 34.24 5.29
CA THR A 506 -16.68 34.42 6.64
C THR A 506 -16.19 35.84 6.92
N LYS A 507 -15.65 36.55 5.91
CA LYS A 507 -15.03 37.87 6.11
C LYS A 507 -15.92 39.06 5.71
N LEU A 508 -16.90 38.86 4.84
CA LEU A 508 -17.74 39.94 4.30
C LEU A 508 -19.18 39.81 4.79
N SER A 509 -19.76 40.93 5.21
CA SER A 509 -21.20 41.03 5.49
C SER A 509 -22.03 40.82 4.22
N VAL A 510 -23.28 40.35 4.36
CA VAL A 510 -24.25 40.22 3.25
C VAL A 510 -24.42 41.55 2.52
N ASP A 511 -24.54 42.68 3.24
CA ASP A 511 -24.71 44.01 2.63
C ASP A 511 -23.55 44.43 1.74
N ALA A 512 -22.32 44.18 2.18
CA ALA A 512 -21.12 44.46 1.38
C ALA A 512 -21.09 43.63 0.08
N ARG A 513 -21.49 42.35 0.15
CA ARG A 513 -21.57 41.47 -1.02
C ARG A 513 -22.67 41.92 -1.98
N LEU A 514 -23.86 42.29 -1.46
CA LEU A 514 -24.95 42.90 -2.24
C LEU A 514 -24.48 44.17 -2.97
N GLU A 515 -23.76 45.05 -2.28
CA GLU A 515 -23.23 46.28 -2.88
C GLU A 515 -22.22 45.99 -4.00
N MET A 516 -21.31 45.04 -3.80
CA MET A 516 -20.34 44.63 -4.82
C MET A 516 -21.01 44.02 -6.04
N THR A 517 -21.96 43.10 -5.87
CA THR A 517 -22.73 42.50 -6.97
C THR A 517 -23.54 43.54 -7.73
N ASN A 518 -24.22 44.47 -7.03
CA ASN A 518 -24.93 45.58 -7.67
C ASN A 518 -23.99 46.47 -8.51
N LYS A 519 -22.81 46.81 -7.99
CA LYS A 519 -21.81 47.57 -8.75
C LYS A 519 -21.29 46.77 -9.96
N ALA A 520 -21.17 45.44 -9.84
CA ALA A 520 -20.73 44.58 -10.94
C ALA A 520 -21.77 44.56 -12.07
N ILE A 521 -23.06 44.41 -11.73
CA ILE A 521 -24.18 44.49 -12.67
C ILE A 521 -24.14 45.82 -13.44
N ASN A 522 -24.00 46.95 -12.73
CA ASN A 522 -23.92 48.27 -13.35
C ASN A 522 -22.69 48.40 -14.27
N ALA A 523 -21.53 47.85 -13.88
CA ALA A 523 -20.33 47.87 -14.70
C ALA A 523 -20.50 47.05 -15.99
N VAL A 524 -21.09 45.85 -15.90
CA VAL A 524 -21.38 44.99 -17.06
C VAL A 524 -22.38 45.66 -17.99
N GLN A 525 -23.44 46.29 -17.47
CA GLN A 525 -24.40 47.06 -18.27
C GLN A 525 -23.72 48.20 -19.03
N GLN A 526 -22.82 48.95 -18.38
CA GLN A 526 -22.04 50.00 -19.06
C GLN A 526 -21.12 49.44 -20.16
N ILE A 527 -20.54 48.24 -19.96
CA ILE A 527 -19.73 47.57 -20.99
C ILE A 527 -20.60 47.18 -22.19
N ILE A 528 -21.79 46.62 -21.95
CA ILE A 528 -22.77 46.29 -23.01
C ILE A 528 -23.20 47.55 -23.78
N GLU A 529 -23.46 48.66 -23.10
CA GLU A 529 -23.81 49.92 -23.75
C GLU A 529 -22.66 50.51 -24.58
N LYS A 530 -21.42 50.41 -24.08
CA LYS A 530 -20.22 50.85 -24.80
C LYS A 530 -19.97 50.00 -26.05
N SER A 531 -20.14 48.68 -25.98
CA SER A 531 -19.96 47.78 -27.13
C SER A 531 -21.04 47.99 -28.19
N ARG A 532 -22.31 48.20 -27.79
CA ARG A 532 -23.41 48.54 -28.70
C ARG A 532 -23.18 49.88 -29.43
N LYS A 533 -22.52 50.85 -28.80
CA LYS A 533 -22.13 52.13 -29.44
C LYS A 533 -20.94 52.02 -30.40
N LYS A 534 -20.16 50.94 -30.35
CA LYS A 534 -18.94 50.73 -31.16
C LYS A 534 -19.16 49.84 -32.38
N ASN A 535 -20.18 48.99 -32.36
CA ASN A 535 -20.49 48.02 -33.41
C ASN A 535 -21.50 48.52 -34.46
N SER A 536 -21.62 49.84 -34.69
CA SER A 536 -22.46 50.36 -35.78
C SER A 536 -21.81 50.26 -37.18
N GLU A 537 -20.62 49.68 -37.30
CA GLU A 537 -19.98 49.35 -38.58
C GLU A 537 -19.29 47.98 -38.48
N ASN A 538 -19.75 47.03 -39.31
CA ASN A 538 -19.24 45.67 -39.56
C ASN A 538 -19.83 44.53 -38.71
N ASP A 539 -20.99 44.03 -39.16
CA ASP A 539 -21.40 42.63 -38.97
C ASP A 539 -20.75 41.77 -40.06
N MET A 540 -20.00 40.73 -39.68
CA MET A 540 -19.99 39.42 -40.34
C MET A 540 -19.52 38.35 -39.36
N ASP A 541 -20.19 37.20 -39.45
CA ASP A 541 -20.19 36.05 -38.56
C ASP A 541 -18.84 35.41 -38.21
N SER A 542 -18.76 34.82 -37.02
CA SER A 542 -18.11 33.51 -36.86
C SER A 542 -18.76 32.68 -35.75
N ALA A 543 -19.44 31.61 -36.17
CA ALA A 543 -19.97 30.56 -35.31
C ALA A 543 -18.86 29.56 -34.91
N GLY A 544 -18.85 29.17 -33.63
CA GLY A 544 -18.05 28.05 -33.13
C GLY A 544 -17.79 28.17 -31.62
N SER A 545 -18.43 27.31 -30.81
CA SER A 545 -18.53 27.31 -29.33
C SER A 545 -19.31 28.51 -28.78
N THR A 546 -20.39 28.30 -28.03
CA THR A 546 -21.19 29.39 -27.42
C THR A 546 -20.34 30.09 -26.36
N PRO A 547 -19.72 31.25 -26.65
CA PRO A 547 -18.98 31.98 -25.65
C PRO A 547 -20.02 32.60 -24.73
N VAL A 548 -19.85 32.48 -23.41
CA VAL A 548 -20.77 33.11 -22.45
C VAL A 548 -20.95 34.56 -22.84
N THR A 549 -22.18 34.95 -23.18
CA THR A 549 -22.44 36.31 -23.65
C THR A 549 -22.46 37.26 -22.46
N TYR A 550 -22.26 38.56 -22.72
CA TYR A 550 -22.44 39.56 -21.67
C TYR A 550 -23.88 39.58 -21.11
N GLU A 551 -24.86 39.12 -21.90
CA GLU A 551 -26.26 38.99 -21.47
C GLU A 551 -26.45 37.80 -20.51
N GLU A 552 -25.82 36.65 -20.79
CA GLU A 552 -25.78 35.51 -19.85
C GLU A 552 -25.04 35.86 -18.55
N THR A 553 -23.94 36.62 -18.65
CA THR A 553 -23.22 37.14 -17.48
C THR A 553 -24.10 38.07 -16.64
N LEU A 554 -24.87 38.95 -17.29
CA LEU A 554 -25.81 39.82 -16.59
C LEU A 554 -26.89 39.01 -15.87
N ASN A 555 -27.48 38.01 -16.53
CA ASN A 555 -28.48 37.11 -15.93
C ASN A 555 -27.88 36.35 -14.73
N HIS A 556 -26.64 35.86 -14.85
CA HIS A 556 -25.93 35.19 -13.77
C HIS A 556 -25.74 36.10 -12.55
N LEU A 557 -25.29 37.35 -12.77
CA LEU A 557 -25.11 38.32 -11.70
C LEU A 557 -26.44 38.76 -11.08
N GLN A 558 -27.51 38.88 -11.87
CA GLN A 558 -28.86 39.17 -11.36
C GLN A 558 -29.41 38.03 -10.49
N GLN A 559 -29.21 36.77 -10.90
CA GLN A 559 -29.54 35.61 -10.07
C GLN A 559 -28.72 35.62 -8.77
N SER A 560 -27.43 35.94 -8.86
CA SER A 560 -26.53 36.07 -7.71
C SER A 560 -27.01 37.14 -6.73
N LEU A 561 -27.44 38.30 -7.25
CA LEU A 561 -27.99 39.38 -6.46
C LEU A 561 -29.27 38.93 -5.75
N ALA A 562 -30.21 38.34 -6.50
CA ALA A 562 -31.47 37.85 -5.93
C ALA A 562 -31.22 36.80 -4.83
N HIS A 563 -30.27 35.89 -5.00
CA HIS A 563 -29.91 34.93 -3.94
C HIS A 563 -29.31 35.62 -2.70
N LEU A 564 -28.44 36.62 -2.88
CA LEU A 564 -27.91 37.38 -1.74
C LEU A 564 -29.03 38.09 -0.95
N GLU A 565 -30.10 38.55 -1.62
CA GLU A 565 -31.26 39.14 -0.97
C GLU A 565 -32.04 38.12 -0.13
N THR A 566 -32.06 36.84 -0.53
CA THR A 566 -32.73 35.77 0.25
C THR A 566 -31.97 35.39 1.51
N LEU A 567 -30.69 35.76 1.66
CA LEU A 567 -29.94 35.53 2.90
C LEU A 567 -30.50 36.30 4.09
N ASN A 568 -31.26 37.38 3.83
CA ASN A 568 -31.99 38.14 4.85
C ASN A 568 -33.37 37.53 5.15
N HIS A 569 -33.77 36.47 4.45
CA HIS A 569 -35.03 35.78 4.70
C HIS A 569 -35.04 35.12 6.09
N ARG A 570 -36.19 35.17 6.77
CA ARG A 570 -36.37 34.68 8.16
C ARG A 570 -35.85 33.25 8.37
N PHE A 571 -36.03 32.37 7.39
CA PHE A 571 -35.64 30.97 7.47
C PHE A 571 -34.11 30.79 7.40
N ILE A 572 -33.45 31.52 6.49
CA ILE A 572 -31.98 31.45 6.36
C ILE A 572 -31.31 32.10 7.57
N ALA A 573 -31.87 33.19 8.08
CA ALA A 573 -31.44 33.81 9.33
C ALA A 573 -31.60 32.85 10.52
N TYR A 574 -32.68 32.07 10.56
CA TYR A 574 -32.86 31.01 11.56
C TYR A 574 -31.79 29.92 11.46
N LEU A 575 -31.49 29.42 10.26
CA LEU A 575 -30.43 28.42 10.05
C LEU A 575 -29.07 28.93 10.52
N LYS A 576 -28.70 30.16 10.15
CA LYS A 576 -27.39 30.75 10.49
C LYS A 576 -27.21 31.04 11.99
N ASN A 577 -28.29 31.41 12.68
CA ASN A 577 -28.24 31.81 14.10
C ASN A 577 -28.65 30.69 15.07
N SER A 578 -28.93 29.48 14.58
CA SER A 578 -29.30 28.33 15.42
C SER A 578 -28.15 27.89 16.32
N GLU A 579 -28.43 27.36 17.51
CA GLU A 579 -27.41 26.76 18.39
C GLU A 579 -26.94 25.38 17.88
N GLN A 580 -27.69 24.76 16.97
CA GLN A 580 -27.35 23.46 16.40
C GLN A 580 -26.34 23.60 15.25
N GLU A 581 -25.17 22.97 15.39
CA GLU A 581 -24.09 23.01 14.39
C GLU A 581 -24.54 22.54 12.99
N VAL A 582 -25.41 21.52 12.93
CA VAL A 582 -25.95 20.98 11.67
C VAL A 582 -26.78 22.03 10.92
N LEU A 583 -27.61 22.81 11.64
CA LEU A 583 -28.43 23.87 11.03
C LEU A 583 -27.58 25.05 10.58
N GLN A 584 -26.57 25.43 11.35
CA GLN A 584 -25.59 26.45 10.94
C GLN A 584 -24.86 26.04 9.67
N LYS A 585 -24.49 24.75 9.55
CA LYS A 585 -23.85 24.20 8.35
C LYS A 585 -24.76 24.33 7.13
N TYR A 586 -26.06 24.06 7.23
CA TYR A 586 -27.00 24.30 6.12
C TYR A 586 -27.12 25.79 5.77
N GLY A 587 -27.14 26.67 6.78
CA GLY A 587 -27.12 28.12 6.54
C GLY A 587 -25.87 28.57 5.78
N HIS A 588 -24.72 27.97 6.06
CA HIS A 588 -23.46 28.21 5.35
C HIS A 588 -23.48 27.63 3.93
N LEU A 589 -23.92 26.38 3.76
CA LEU A 589 -24.03 25.73 2.44
C LEU A 589 -25.00 26.48 1.52
N TYR A 590 -26.12 26.97 2.06
CA TYR A 590 -27.07 27.77 1.29
C TYR A 590 -26.42 29.06 0.81
N ASP A 591 -25.66 29.77 1.67
CA ASP A 591 -24.94 30.98 1.29
C ASP A 591 -23.91 30.75 0.16
N LEU A 592 -23.25 29.59 0.15
CA LEU A 592 -22.32 29.19 -0.92
C LEU A 592 -23.02 28.71 -2.20
N SER A 593 -24.31 28.38 -2.12
CA SER A 593 -25.02 27.69 -3.20
C SER A 593 -25.35 28.59 -4.39
N ARG A 594 -25.49 29.92 -4.17
CA ARG A 594 -25.99 30.87 -5.19
C ARG A 594 -27.38 30.51 -5.74
N SER A 595 -28.16 29.68 -5.02
CA SER A 595 -29.37 29.02 -5.54
C SER A 595 -29.14 28.20 -6.82
N GLU A 596 -27.95 27.62 -7.00
CA GLU A 596 -27.71 26.67 -8.09
C GLU A 596 -28.48 25.38 -7.85
N LYS A 597 -29.18 24.90 -8.88
CA LYS A 597 -30.08 23.75 -8.79
C LYS A 597 -29.41 22.52 -8.19
N GLU A 598 -28.20 22.18 -8.64
CA GLU A 598 -27.43 21.04 -8.16
C GLU A 598 -27.05 21.19 -6.69
N LYS A 599 -26.49 22.34 -6.30
CA LYS A 599 -26.07 22.59 -4.90
C LYS A 599 -27.23 22.61 -3.92
N ILE A 600 -28.37 23.19 -4.30
CA ILE A 600 -29.57 23.19 -3.47
C ILE A 600 -30.17 21.78 -3.38
N HIS A 601 -30.18 21.04 -4.49
CA HIS A 601 -30.62 19.64 -4.49
C HIS A 601 -29.75 18.80 -3.55
N ASP A 602 -28.43 18.92 -3.62
CA ASP A 602 -27.50 18.21 -2.74
C ASP A 602 -27.67 18.60 -1.27
N GLN A 603 -27.92 19.88 -1.00
CA GLN A 603 -28.25 20.35 0.35
C GLN A 603 -29.60 19.79 0.84
N ALA A 604 -30.63 19.79 0.00
CA ALA A 604 -31.95 19.25 0.34
C ALA A 604 -31.89 17.75 0.60
N LEU A 605 -31.10 17.01 -0.19
CA LEU A 605 -30.79 15.60 0.06
C LEU A 605 -30.06 15.41 1.39
N ALA A 606 -29.05 16.22 1.70
CA ALA A 606 -28.35 16.14 2.98
C ALA A 606 -29.31 16.39 4.15
N MET A 607 -30.19 17.39 4.06
CA MET A 607 -31.23 17.63 5.06
C MET A 607 -32.18 16.44 5.23
N CYS A 608 -32.55 15.77 4.12
CA CYS A 608 -33.40 14.58 4.16
C CYS A 608 -32.69 13.39 4.82
N ILE A 609 -31.42 13.15 4.48
CA ILE A 609 -30.59 12.08 5.06
C ILE A 609 -30.38 12.30 6.56
N ASP A 610 -30.17 13.55 6.97
CA ASP A 610 -30.00 13.93 8.38
C ASP A 610 -31.33 13.94 9.16
N GLY A 611 -32.44 13.49 8.55
CA GLY A 611 -33.75 13.34 9.20
C GLY A 611 -34.44 14.66 9.54
N GLN A 612 -34.10 15.75 8.84
CA GLN A 612 -34.71 17.05 9.11
C GLN A 612 -36.19 17.10 8.69
N PRO A 613 -37.03 17.90 9.37
CA PRO A 613 -38.44 18.02 9.03
C PRO A 613 -38.70 18.45 7.58
N LEU A 614 -39.68 17.83 6.91
CA LEU A 614 -39.98 18.09 5.49
C LEU A 614 -40.34 19.56 5.20
N HIS A 615 -41.01 20.25 6.12
CA HIS A 615 -41.30 21.68 5.98
C HIS A 615 -40.03 22.55 5.89
N MET A 616 -38.91 22.14 6.50
CA MET A 616 -37.64 22.87 6.38
C MET A 616 -37.03 22.69 5.00
N ILE A 617 -37.16 21.49 4.41
CA ILE A 617 -36.76 21.22 3.03
C ILE A 617 -37.63 22.04 2.08
N GLN A 618 -38.95 22.07 2.32
CA GLN A 618 -39.87 22.91 1.54
C GLN A 618 -39.49 24.40 1.63
N GLN A 619 -39.23 24.91 2.84
CA GLN A 619 -38.81 26.30 3.02
C GLN A 619 -37.47 26.61 2.33
N LEU A 620 -36.53 25.67 2.30
CA LEU A 620 -35.28 25.84 1.53
C LEU A 620 -35.56 25.99 0.04
N LEU A 621 -36.42 25.13 -0.52
CA LEU A 621 -36.78 25.14 -1.94
C LEU A 621 -37.60 26.38 -2.32
N GLU A 622 -38.48 26.87 -1.44
CA GLU A 622 -39.25 28.10 -1.63
C GLU A 622 -38.40 29.37 -1.55
N VAL A 623 -37.33 29.34 -0.75
CA VAL A 623 -36.42 30.48 -0.59
C VAL A 623 -35.34 30.53 -1.67
N ALA A 624 -35.01 29.40 -2.31
CA ALA A 624 -34.09 29.35 -3.44
C ALA A 624 -34.61 30.17 -4.64
N VAL A 625 -33.71 30.88 -5.30
CA VAL A 625 -34.04 31.72 -6.45
C VAL A 625 -33.95 30.92 -7.76
N GLY A 626 -35.06 30.89 -8.49
CA GLY A 626 -35.18 30.23 -9.79
C GLY A 626 -36.21 29.11 -9.79
N ASN A 627 -36.58 28.61 -10.96
CA ASN A 627 -37.42 27.41 -11.05
C ASN A 627 -36.57 26.20 -10.70
N MET A 628 -36.73 25.72 -9.47
CA MET A 628 -36.03 24.53 -9.01
C MET A 628 -36.59 23.27 -9.67
N ASP A 629 -37.88 23.25 -10.03
CA ASP A 629 -38.63 22.06 -10.47
C ASP A 629 -38.40 20.87 -9.52
N LEU A 630 -38.25 21.17 -8.22
CA LEU A 630 -37.99 20.20 -7.17
C LEU A 630 -39.06 20.38 -6.10
N SER A 631 -39.69 19.29 -5.72
CA SER A 631 -40.58 19.20 -4.57
C SER A 631 -39.94 18.39 -3.44
N PRO A 632 -40.39 18.55 -2.19
CA PRO A 632 -39.98 17.67 -1.10
C PRO A 632 -40.20 16.18 -1.42
N ARG A 633 -41.23 15.86 -2.22
CA ARG A 633 -41.51 14.50 -2.71
C ARG A 633 -40.38 13.97 -3.58
N ASP A 634 -39.86 14.77 -4.51
CA ASP A 634 -38.75 14.36 -5.40
C ASP A 634 -37.47 14.11 -4.61
N ILE A 635 -37.19 14.94 -3.60
CA ILE A 635 -36.02 14.79 -2.71
C ILE A 635 -36.11 13.51 -1.88
N VAL A 636 -37.28 13.24 -1.28
CA VAL A 636 -37.51 12.01 -0.50
C VAL A 636 -37.44 10.78 -1.39
N GLN A 637 -38.06 10.81 -2.58
CA GLN A 637 -37.99 9.71 -3.55
C GLN A 637 -36.55 9.45 -4.00
N GLY A 638 -35.79 10.50 -4.33
CA GLY A 638 -34.38 10.38 -4.71
C GLY A 638 -33.52 9.78 -3.59
N THR A 639 -33.82 10.12 -2.33
CA THR A 639 -33.13 9.57 -1.15
C THR A 639 -33.48 8.11 -0.93
N ILE A 640 -34.76 7.72 -1.05
CA ILE A 640 -35.21 6.33 -0.91
C ILE A 640 -34.62 5.45 -2.01
N ASN A 641 -34.60 5.91 -3.26
CA ASN A 641 -33.97 5.19 -4.36
C ASN A 641 -32.48 4.93 -4.08
N LYS A 642 -31.74 5.92 -3.53
CA LYS A 642 -30.35 5.74 -3.12
C LYS A 642 -30.21 4.70 -1.99
N ILE A 643 -31.08 4.74 -0.98
CA ILE A 643 -31.09 3.75 0.11
C ILE A 643 -31.36 2.34 -0.43
N VAL A 644 -32.37 2.19 -1.31
CA VAL A 644 -32.72 0.91 -1.94
C VAL A 644 -31.55 0.36 -2.77
N CYS A 645 -30.87 1.19 -3.56
CA CYS A 645 -29.68 0.78 -4.31
C CYS A 645 -28.58 0.24 -3.38
N VAL A 646 -28.29 0.94 -2.28
CA VAL A 646 -27.26 0.51 -1.32
C VAL A 646 -27.65 -0.78 -0.59
N LEU A 647 -28.92 -0.93 -0.20
CA LEU A 647 -29.43 -2.16 0.42
C LEU A 647 -29.46 -3.36 -0.56
N SER A 648 -29.46 -3.10 -1.87
CA SER A 648 -29.52 -4.15 -2.91
C SER A 648 -28.15 -4.64 -3.34
N ASP A 649 -27.17 -3.75 -3.55
CA ASP A 649 -25.91 -4.06 -4.23
C ASP A 649 -24.65 -4.11 -3.33
N ASN A 650 -24.78 -3.96 -1.99
CA ASN A 650 -23.64 -3.79 -1.07
C ASN A 650 -22.65 -2.71 -1.56
N SER A 651 -23.12 -1.69 -2.29
CA SER A 651 -22.29 -0.62 -2.84
C SER A 651 -22.05 0.48 -1.81
N THR A 652 -20.80 0.91 -1.68
CA THR A 652 -20.30 1.82 -0.63
C THR A 652 -20.42 3.29 -1.01
N GLU A 653 -21.57 3.75 -1.49
CA GLU A 653 -21.73 5.17 -1.89
C GLU A 653 -22.34 6.08 -0.82
N PHE A 654 -22.83 5.56 0.30
CA PHE A 654 -22.97 6.40 1.49
C PHE A 654 -21.60 6.63 2.11
N THR A 655 -21.26 7.89 2.35
CA THR A 655 -20.17 8.26 3.25
C THR A 655 -20.33 7.45 4.54
N SER A 656 -19.23 6.88 5.01
CA SER A 656 -19.09 5.80 6.00
C SER A 656 -19.61 6.09 7.43
N ILE A 657 -20.67 6.89 7.58
CA ILE A 657 -21.06 7.52 8.84
C ILE A 657 -22.37 6.92 9.41
N ASN A 658 -23.39 6.60 8.58
CA ASN A 658 -24.70 6.17 9.09
C ASN A 658 -25.23 4.91 8.38
N ASP A 659 -25.88 4.01 9.14
CA ASP A 659 -26.55 2.80 8.63
C ASP A 659 -27.76 3.19 7.75
N PRO A 660 -27.88 2.69 6.50
CA PRO A 660 -28.99 3.00 5.60
C PRO A 660 -30.38 2.76 6.21
N LEU A 661 -30.51 1.80 7.13
CA LEU A 661 -31.78 1.54 7.82
C LEU A 661 -32.11 2.61 8.87
N GLN A 662 -31.11 3.19 9.54
CA GLN A 662 -31.30 4.30 10.48
C GLN A 662 -31.69 5.58 9.73
N ILE A 663 -31.09 5.82 8.56
CA ILE A 663 -31.47 6.93 7.68
C ILE A 663 -32.94 6.78 7.27
N LEU A 664 -33.34 5.57 6.85
CA LEU A 664 -34.73 5.28 6.48
C LEU A 664 -35.70 5.52 7.65
N GLU A 665 -35.35 5.08 8.86
CA GLU A 665 -36.15 5.32 10.07
C GLU A 665 -36.31 6.82 10.36
N GLY A 666 -35.25 7.61 10.18
CA GLY A 666 -35.29 9.07 10.29
C GLY A 666 -36.23 9.72 9.27
N ILE A 667 -36.15 9.30 8.00
CA ILE A 667 -37.03 9.80 6.92
C ILE A 667 -38.49 9.43 7.21
N VAL A 668 -38.75 8.17 7.56
CA VAL A 668 -40.09 7.67 7.89
C VAL A 668 -40.69 8.44 9.07
N SER A 669 -39.88 8.71 10.10
CA SER A 669 -40.30 9.52 11.25
C SER A 669 -40.62 10.98 10.86
N ALA A 670 -39.81 11.58 9.98
CA ALA A 670 -40.04 12.94 9.47
C ALA A 670 -41.32 13.03 8.62
N VAL A 671 -41.59 12.02 7.78
CA VAL A 671 -42.83 11.91 6.99
C VAL A 671 -44.02 11.69 7.92
N HIS A 672 -43.89 10.83 8.95
CA HIS A 672 -44.94 10.59 9.93
C HIS A 672 -45.33 11.88 10.66
N ALA A 673 -44.35 12.64 11.16
CA ALA A 673 -44.59 13.92 11.80
C ALA A 673 -45.21 14.98 10.86
N SER A 674 -44.86 14.94 9.57
CA SER A 674 -45.49 15.79 8.52
C SER A 674 -46.97 15.44 8.36
N VAL A 675 -47.29 14.15 8.26
CA VAL A 675 -48.68 13.66 8.11
C VAL A 675 -49.51 13.99 9.35
N GLU A 676 -48.99 13.80 10.57
CA GLU A 676 -49.68 14.16 11.82
C GLU A 676 -50.01 15.66 11.91
N LYS A 677 -49.13 16.51 11.39
CA LYS A 677 -49.36 17.97 11.31
C LYS A 677 -50.29 18.39 10.19
N GLY A 678 -50.73 17.46 9.33
CA GLY A 678 -51.59 17.72 8.18
C GLY A 678 -50.86 18.31 6.96
N GLU A 679 -49.53 18.27 6.96
CA GLU A 679 -48.69 18.70 5.84
C GLU A 679 -48.72 17.62 4.74
N LYS A 680 -49.45 17.86 3.65
CA LYS A 680 -49.60 16.92 2.52
C LYS A 680 -48.41 16.99 1.54
N LEU A 681 -47.19 16.90 2.06
CA LEU A 681 -45.96 16.95 1.24
C LEU A 681 -45.58 15.58 0.69
N VAL A 682 -45.57 14.57 1.56
CA VAL A 682 -45.32 13.16 1.22
C VAL A 682 -46.29 12.33 2.04
N SER A 683 -46.97 11.36 1.39
CA SER A 683 -47.91 10.47 2.06
C SER A 683 -47.25 9.13 2.45
N SER A 684 -47.90 8.40 3.36
CA SER A 684 -47.49 7.02 3.66
C SER A 684 -47.58 6.10 2.43
N ASP A 685 -48.53 6.37 1.53
CA ASP A 685 -48.74 5.59 0.30
C ASP A 685 -47.59 5.79 -0.68
N ASP A 686 -47.04 7.01 -0.78
CA ASP A 686 -45.86 7.30 -1.60
C ASP A 686 -44.64 6.48 -1.16
N LEU A 687 -44.38 6.43 0.17
CA LEU A 687 -43.28 5.65 0.72
C LEU A 687 -43.44 4.16 0.45
N LEU A 688 -44.65 3.64 0.61
CA LEU A 688 -44.96 2.24 0.30
C LEU A 688 -44.77 1.96 -1.19
N GLU A 689 -45.24 2.83 -2.08
CA GLU A 689 -45.06 2.70 -3.53
C GLU A 689 -43.58 2.59 -3.92
N TRP A 690 -42.71 3.41 -3.33
CA TRP A 690 -41.29 3.42 -3.65
C TRP A 690 -40.51 2.24 -3.04
N LEU A 691 -40.94 1.72 -1.87
CA LEU A 691 -40.28 0.61 -1.19
C LEU A 691 -40.81 -0.77 -1.63
N ARG A 692 -42.01 -0.86 -2.20
CA ARG A 692 -42.63 -2.11 -2.70
C ARG A 692 -41.75 -2.88 -3.67
N PRO A 693 -41.17 -2.29 -4.73
CA PRO A 693 -40.31 -3.02 -5.66
C PRO A 693 -39.10 -3.70 -5.00
N PHE A 694 -38.55 -3.08 -3.94
CA PHE A 694 -37.48 -3.68 -3.13
C PHE A 694 -38.02 -4.80 -2.23
N CYS A 695 -39.16 -4.57 -1.59
CA CYS A 695 -39.80 -5.53 -0.70
C CYS A 695 -40.35 -6.75 -1.44
N ASP A 696 -40.69 -6.66 -2.72
CA ASP A 696 -41.24 -7.74 -3.55
C ASP A 696 -40.16 -8.54 -4.31
N ASN A 697 -38.91 -8.08 -4.30
CA ASN A 697 -37.85 -8.71 -5.08
C ASN A 697 -37.25 -9.95 -4.38
N ASP A 698 -37.64 -11.14 -4.85
CA ASP A 698 -37.20 -12.45 -4.33
C ASP A 698 -35.71 -12.75 -4.48
N SER A 699 -34.98 -11.99 -5.32
CA SER A 699 -33.53 -12.13 -5.46
C SER A 699 -32.73 -11.49 -4.32
N LEU A 700 -33.36 -10.61 -3.51
CA LEU A 700 -32.70 -9.83 -2.47
C LEU A 700 -32.75 -10.48 -1.08
N PRO A 701 -31.80 -10.17 -0.18
CA PRO A 701 -31.77 -10.70 1.18
C PRO A 701 -33.05 -10.40 1.97
N VAL A 702 -33.56 -11.40 2.71
CA VAL A 702 -34.82 -11.31 3.46
C VAL A 702 -34.70 -10.36 4.67
N LYS A 703 -33.52 -10.27 5.30
CA LYS A 703 -33.32 -9.51 6.55
C LYS A 703 -33.55 -7.99 6.37
N PRO A 704 -32.93 -7.30 5.38
CA PRO A 704 -33.23 -5.89 5.09
C PRO A 704 -34.71 -5.65 4.73
N ARG A 705 -35.33 -6.54 3.94
CA ARG A 705 -36.76 -6.44 3.56
C ARG A 705 -37.68 -6.46 4.78
N ILE A 706 -37.42 -7.33 5.75
CA ILE A 706 -38.17 -7.36 7.03
C ILE A 706 -37.96 -6.06 7.81
N GLN A 707 -36.74 -5.55 7.90
CA GLN A 707 -36.43 -4.35 8.67
C GLN A 707 -37.10 -3.10 8.08
N VAL A 708 -37.09 -2.95 6.74
CA VAL A 708 -37.80 -1.88 6.03
C VAL A 708 -39.30 -1.91 6.33
N LEU A 709 -39.94 -3.06 6.16
CA LEU A 709 -41.38 -3.21 6.43
C LEU A 709 -41.71 -3.04 7.93
N GLN A 710 -40.79 -3.39 8.82
CA GLN A 710 -40.94 -3.18 10.26
C GLN A 710 -40.87 -1.70 10.65
N ILE A 711 -39.94 -0.93 10.08
CA ILE A 711 -39.86 0.52 10.25
C ILE A 711 -41.18 1.16 9.78
N MET A 712 -41.70 0.71 8.63
CA MET A 712 -42.99 1.18 8.12
C MET A 712 -44.18 0.78 9.02
N GLU A 713 -44.21 -0.45 9.57
CA GLU A 713 -45.25 -0.92 10.50
C GLU A 713 -45.30 -0.10 11.80
N GLN A 714 -44.14 0.35 12.28
CA GLN A 714 -44.04 1.13 13.51
C GLN A 714 -44.54 2.56 13.34
N ALA A 715 -44.36 3.16 12.16
CA ALA A 715 -44.76 4.53 11.88
C ALA A 715 -46.13 4.65 11.21
N PHE A 716 -46.58 3.66 10.44
CA PHE A 716 -47.81 3.75 9.65
C PHE A 716 -48.65 2.46 9.72
N HIS A 717 -49.95 2.59 9.44
CA HIS A 717 -50.78 1.43 9.18
C HIS A 717 -50.47 0.88 7.78
N LEU A 718 -49.85 -0.30 7.72
CA LEU A 718 -49.58 -1.01 6.47
C LEU A 718 -50.89 -1.40 5.77
N SER A 719 -50.87 -1.45 4.43
CA SER A 719 -51.97 -2.00 3.66
C SER A 719 -52.16 -3.51 3.93
N ASP A 720 -53.33 -4.05 3.58
CA ASP A 720 -53.59 -5.49 3.73
C ASP A 720 -52.60 -6.35 2.92
N GLU A 721 -52.10 -5.86 1.78
CA GLU A 721 -51.09 -6.55 0.96
C GLU A 721 -49.71 -6.50 1.61
N ASP A 722 -49.27 -5.32 2.05
CA ASP A 722 -47.96 -5.10 2.67
C ASP A 722 -47.84 -5.82 4.03
N SER A 723 -48.94 -5.86 4.79
CA SER A 723 -49.01 -6.62 6.05
C SER A 723 -48.92 -8.13 5.83
N ARG A 724 -49.54 -8.66 4.76
CA ARG A 724 -49.39 -10.07 4.36
C ARG A 724 -47.95 -10.40 3.94
N LEU A 725 -47.31 -9.51 3.17
CA LEU A 725 -45.90 -9.65 2.77
C LEU A 725 -44.95 -9.67 3.96
N LEU A 726 -45.14 -8.75 4.93
CA LEU A 726 -44.35 -8.72 6.16
C LEU A 726 -44.49 -10.03 6.96
N VAL A 727 -45.72 -10.51 7.12
CA VAL A 727 -46.01 -11.76 7.82
C VAL A 727 -45.39 -12.96 7.08
N PHE A 728 -45.44 -12.95 5.74
CA PHE A 728 -44.79 -13.96 4.90
C PHE A 728 -43.26 -13.97 5.09
N PHE A 729 -42.58 -12.83 4.99
CA PHE A 729 -41.12 -12.77 5.14
C PHE A 729 -40.67 -13.16 6.55
N ARG A 730 -41.37 -12.71 7.61
CA ARG A 730 -41.08 -13.13 8.99
C ARG A 730 -41.20 -14.65 9.13
N THR A 731 -42.23 -15.25 8.53
CA THR A 731 -42.43 -16.70 8.55
C THR A 731 -41.31 -17.43 7.81
N GLN A 732 -40.95 -16.96 6.61
CA GLN A 732 -39.88 -17.55 5.80
C GLN A 732 -38.51 -17.47 6.51
N ALA A 733 -38.22 -16.37 7.21
CA ALA A 733 -36.98 -16.20 7.97
C ALA A 733 -36.87 -17.23 9.11
N VAL A 734 -37.95 -17.43 9.87
CA VAL A 734 -37.99 -18.43 10.95
C VAL A 734 -37.89 -19.86 10.40
N LEU A 735 -38.59 -20.16 9.30
CA LEU A 735 -38.56 -21.48 8.67
C LEU A 735 -37.18 -21.83 8.08
N LYS A 736 -36.50 -20.88 7.43
CA LYS A 736 -35.13 -21.09 6.92
C LYS A 736 -34.13 -21.40 8.04
N ALA A 737 -34.33 -20.86 9.24
CA ALA A 737 -33.43 -21.05 10.38
C ALA A 737 -33.56 -22.45 11.02
N CYS A 738 -34.78 -22.97 11.17
CA CYS A 738 -35.03 -24.22 11.90
C CYS A 738 -35.51 -25.40 11.06
N TRP A 739 -36.21 -25.15 9.94
CA TRP A 739 -36.74 -26.19 9.05
C TRP A 739 -36.29 -25.98 7.61
N PRO A 740 -34.98 -26.09 7.31
CA PRO A 740 -34.44 -25.84 5.97
C PRO A 740 -34.96 -26.82 4.89
N GLU A 741 -35.52 -27.96 5.31
CA GLU A 741 -36.16 -28.94 4.42
C GLU A 741 -37.56 -28.49 3.96
N LYS A 742 -38.25 -27.63 4.72
CA LYS A 742 -39.57 -27.05 4.39
C LYS A 742 -39.44 -25.71 3.66
N LYS A 743 -38.74 -25.73 2.52
CA LYS A 743 -38.34 -24.54 1.75
C LYS A 743 -39.45 -23.80 0.99
N GLN A 744 -40.66 -24.37 0.88
CA GLN A 744 -41.72 -23.86 0.01
C GLN A 744 -42.99 -23.59 0.82
N VAL A 745 -42.99 -22.52 1.60
CA VAL A 745 -44.23 -21.91 2.09
C VAL A 745 -44.50 -20.72 1.17
N GLU A 746 -45.68 -20.68 0.57
CA GLU A 746 -46.14 -19.59 -0.29
C GLU A 746 -47.00 -18.60 0.51
N ILE A 747 -47.22 -17.39 -0.02
CA ILE A 747 -48.08 -16.38 0.63
C ILE A 747 -49.49 -16.95 0.91
N ILE A 748 -49.95 -17.86 0.03
CA ILE A 748 -51.25 -18.53 0.12
C ILE A 748 -51.36 -19.37 1.40
N ASP A 749 -50.28 -19.92 1.93
CA ASP A 749 -50.28 -20.80 3.10
C ASP A 749 -50.42 -20.03 4.43
N ILE A 750 -50.25 -18.71 4.39
CA ILE A 750 -50.23 -17.82 5.57
C ILE A 750 -51.33 -16.75 5.48
N GLU A 751 -52.02 -16.69 4.34
CA GLU A 751 -53.02 -15.69 3.99
C GLU A 751 -54.11 -15.51 5.06
N ASN A 752 -54.60 -16.61 5.64
CA ASN A 752 -55.70 -16.60 6.60
C ASN A 752 -55.31 -17.21 7.95
N GLU A 753 -56.04 -16.83 9.00
CA GLU A 753 -55.82 -17.31 10.37
C GLU A 753 -55.82 -18.85 10.48
N GLU A 754 -56.75 -19.52 9.79
CA GLU A 754 -56.88 -20.99 9.79
C GLU A 754 -55.68 -21.69 9.14
N LYS A 755 -55.14 -21.12 8.05
CA LYS A 755 -53.98 -21.68 7.35
C LYS A 755 -52.71 -21.51 8.19
N ARG A 756 -52.53 -20.33 8.81
CA ARG A 756 -51.46 -20.09 9.80
C ARG A 756 -51.52 -21.07 10.96
N TYR A 757 -52.70 -21.32 11.51
CA TYR A 757 -52.89 -22.28 12.59
C TYR A 757 -52.58 -23.72 12.15
N SER A 758 -52.99 -24.11 10.93
CA SER A 758 -52.68 -25.42 10.36
C SER A 758 -51.17 -25.62 10.19
N LEU A 759 -50.47 -24.61 9.66
CA LEU A 759 -49.01 -24.60 9.52
C LEU A 759 -48.33 -24.71 10.90
N PHE A 760 -48.82 -23.98 11.91
CA PHE A 760 -48.31 -24.09 13.28
C PHE A 760 -48.44 -25.52 13.84
N LEU A 761 -49.61 -26.15 13.68
CA LEU A 761 -49.82 -27.52 14.15
C LEU A 761 -48.88 -28.51 13.45
N GLU A 762 -48.66 -28.33 12.15
CA GLU A 762 -47.74 -29.17 11.38
C GLU A 762 -46.29 -29.05 11.89
N LEU A 763 -45.83 -27.81 12.11
CA LEU A 763 -44.49 -27.55 12.66
C LEU A 763 -44.36 -28.08 14.09
N LEU A 764 -45.37 -27.87 14.94
CA LEU A 764 -45.41 -28.36 16.31
C LEU A 764 -45.34 -29.90 16.38
N ASN A 765 -46.01 -30.59 15.46
CA ASN A 765 -45.96 -32.04 15.36
C ASN A 765 -44.56 -32.54 14.96
N SER A 766 -43.88 -31.83 14.04
CA SER A 766 -42.51 -32.15 13.62
C SER A 766 -41.41 -31.73 14.61
N SER A 767 -41.73 -30.89 15.60
CA SER A 767 -40.77 -30.36 16.58
C SER A 767 -40.45 -31.36 17.68
N ASN A 768 -39.17 -31.54 18.00
CA ASN A 768 -38.71 -32.44 19.07
C ASN A 768 -37.61 -31.82 19.95
N SER A 769 -37.04 -30.66 19.58
CA SER A 769 -35.96 -30.01 20.34
C SER A 769 -36.41 -28.70 21.00
N GLN A 770 -35.69 -28.27 22.03
CA GLN A 770 -35.94 -26.99 22.71
C GLN A 770 -35.80 -25.80 21.76
N SER A 771 -34.83 -25.84 20.83
CA SER A 771 -34.66 -24.80 19.81
C SER A 771 -35.88 -24.70 18.89
N ASP A 772 -36.49 -25.83 18.50
CA ASP A 772 -37.68 -25.83 17.64
C ASP A 772 -38.83 -25.06 18.31
N PHE A 773 -39.07 -25.33 19.60
CA PHE A 773 -40.11 -24.66 20.36
C PHE A 773 -39.86 -23.15 20.52
N GLN A 774 -38.61 -22.73 20.74
CA GLN A 774 -38.26 -21.30 20.78
C GLN A 774 -38.52 -20.60 19.44
N HIS A 775 -38.26 -21.27 18.30
CA HIS A 775 -38.57 -20.71 16.99
C HIS A 775 -40.07 -20.66 16.71
N LEU A 776 -40.86 -21.60 17.25
CA LEU A 776 -42.33 -21.51 17.23
C LEU A 776 -42.85 -20.32 18.05
N VAL A 777 -42.22 -20.00 19.19
CA VAL A 777 -42.56 -18.78 19.97
C VAL A 777 -42.34 -17.54 19.12
N LEU A 778 -41.17 -17.43 18.48
CA LEU A 778 -40.85 -16.31 17.59
C LEU A 778 -41.84 -16.20 16.42
N LEU A 779 -42.26 -17.33 15.85
CA LEU A 779 -43.25 -17.38 14.77
C LEU A 779 -44.62 -16.89 15.24
N LEU A 780 -45.10 -17.36 16.39
CA LEU A 780 -46.39 -16.95 16.95
C LEU A 780 -46.41 -15.47 17.37
N GLN A 781 -45.28 -14.92 17.83
CA GLN A 781 -45.13 -13.49 18.12
C GLN A 781 -45.02 -12.62 16.85
N ALA A 782 -44.48 -13.17 15.76
CA ALA A 782 -44.36 -12.49 14.48
C ALA A 782 -45.70 -12.38 13.71
N TRP A 783 -46.64 -13.26 14.02
CA TRP A 783 -47.96 -13.35 13.40
C TRP A 783 -48.99 -12.43 14.08
N PRO A 784 -50.02 -11.95 13.35
CA PRO A 784 -51.18 -11.34 14.00
C PRO A 784 -51.86 -12.30 14.99
N PRO A 785 -52.37 -11.83 16.15
CA PRO A 785 -53.02 -12.69 17.14
C PRO A 785 -54.23 -13.42 16.54
N MET A 786 -54.31 -14.73 16.77
CA MET A 786 -55.40 -15.58 16.31
C MET A 786 -56.61 -15.42 17.24
N LYS A 787 -57.68 -14.78 16.75
CA LYS A 787 -58.85 -14.37 17.55
C LYS A 787 -60.14 -15.09 17.16
N SER A 788 -60.10 -15.98 16.18
CA SER A 788 -61.28 -16.75 15.77
C SER A 788 -61.83 -17.58 16.93
N ALA A 789 -63.15 -17.66 17.04
CA ALA A 789 -63.84 -18.34 18.15
C ALA A 789 -63.51 -19.85 18.23
N SER A 790 -63.12 -20.47 17.12
CA SER A 790 -62.73 -21.88 17.02
C SER A 790 -61.31 -22.18 17.53
N ILE A 791 -60.39 -21.21 17.42
CA ILE A 791 -58.97 -21.33 17.78
C ILE A 791 -58.70 -20.73 19.18
N SER A 792 -59.48 -19.73 19.60
CA SER A 792 -59.36 -19.10 20.92
C SER A 792 -59.90 -19.94 22.08
N CYS A 793 -60.61 -21.03 21.80
CA CYS A 793 -61.01 -22.01 22.82
C CYS A 793 -59.77 -22.59 23.51
N THR A 794 -59.85 -22.78 24.83
CA THR A 794 -58.75 -23.23 25.70
C THR A 794 -57.95 -24.42 25.15
N SER A 795 -58.62 -25.42 24.59
CA SER A 795 -58.00 -26.64 24.04
C SER A 795 -57.32 -26.46 22.66
N ASN A 796 -57.67 -25.40 21.94
CA ASN A 796 -57.17 -25.10 20.60
C ASN A 796 -56.26 -23.87 20.55
N ASN A 797 -56.05 -23.20 21.67
CA ASN A 797 -55.16 -22.06 21.71
C ASN A 797 -53.72 -22.48 21.36
N PRO A 798 -53.04 -21.78 20.42
CA PRO A 798 -51.71 -22.16 19.97
C PRO A 798 -50.67 -22.12 21.09
N TRP A 799 -50.78 -21.18 22.03
CA TRP A 799 -49.87 -21.07 23.18
C TRP A 799 -50.07 -22.21 24.18
N VAL A 800 -51.32 -22.61 24.42
CA VAL A 800 -51.63 -23.76 25.29
C VAL A 800 -51.13 -25.06 24.64
N LYS A 801 -51.39 -25.27 23.34
CA LYS A 801 -50.88 -26.44 22.61
C LYS A 801 -49.35 -26.49 22.57
N LEU A 802 -48.68 -25.35 22.44
CA LEU A 802 -47.22 -25.26 22.53
C LEU A 802 -46.74 -25.71 23.91
N GLY A 803 -47.32 -25.19 25.00
CA GLY A 803 -46.99 -25.59 26.37
C GLY A 803 -47.22 -27.08 26.63
N VAL A 804 -48.32 -27.64 26.12
CA VAL A 804 -48.61 -29.09 26.18
C VAL A 804 -47.53 -29.89 25.45
N ALA A 805 -47.16 -29.50 24.23
CA ALA A 805 -46.15 -30.21 23.44
C ALA A 805 -44.76 -30.13 24.08
N MET A 806 -44.38 -28.95 24.60
CA MET A 806 -43.12 -28.71 25.31
C MET A 806 -42.98 -29.65 26.52
N LEU A 807 -44.03 -29.85 27.31
CA LEU A 807 -43.97 -30.71 28.50
C LEU A 807 -44.21 -32.20 28.25
N SER A 808 -44.93 -32.56 27.18
CA SER A 808 -45.20 -33.96 26.83
C SER A 808 -44.08 -34.64 26.05
N LYS A 809 -43.36 -33.90 25.19
CA LYS A 809 -42.28 -34.43 24.34
C LYS A 809 -40.89 -34.39 25.02
N CYS A 810 -40.77 -33.82 26.20
CA CYS A 810 -39.50 -33.57 26.89
C CYS A 810 -39.12 -34.71 27.87
N PRO A 811 -37.84 -35.10 27.98
CA PRO A 811 -37.36 -36.07 28.98
C PRO A 811 -37.63 -35.59 30.41
N THR A 812 -37.85 -36.52 31.34
CA THR A 812 -38.20 -36.23 32.75
C THR A 812 -37.20 -35.30 33.45
N GLU A 813 -35.92 -35.38 33.10
CA GLU A 813 -34.82 -34.57 33.67
C GLU A 813 -34.84 -33.09 33.22
N GLN A 814 -35.54 -32.75 32.13
CA GLN A 814 -35.56 -31.40 31.55
C GLN A 814 -36.90 -30.67 31.76
N LYS A 815 -37.87 -31.29 32.44
CA LYS A 815 -39.22 -30.75 32.64
C LYS A 815 -39.24 -29.42 33.39
N GLU A 816 -38.38 -29.26 34.39
CA GLU A 816 -38.30 -28.04 35.19
C GLU A 816 -37.75 -26.86 34.38
N ASN A 817 -36.70 -27.10 33.56
CA ASN A 817 -36.19 -26.13 32.60
C ASN A 817 -37.26 -25.73 31.60
N MET A 818 -38.01 -26.70 31.06
CA MET A 818 -39.07 -26.43 30.09
C MET A 818 -40.25 -25.66 30.71
N GLY A 819 -40.60 -25.96 31.96
CA GLY A 819 -41.57 -25.18 32.73
C GLY A 819 -41.11 -23.74 32.96
N SER A 820 -39.81 -23.52 33.20
CA SER A 820 -39.24 -22.19 33.33
C SER A 820 -39.31 -21.39 32.02
N GLU A 821 -39.13 -22.06 30.87
CA GLU A 821 -39.31 -21.44 29.55
C GLU A 821 -40.77 -21.07 29.30
N ILE A 822 -41.74 -21.90 29.71
CA ILE A 822 -43.17 -21.58 29.62
C ILE A 822 -43.52 -20.34 30.45
N LEU A 823 -42.97 -20.22 31.66
CA LEU A 823 -43.10 -19.02 32.51
C LEU A 823 -42.54 -17.78 31.80
N LYS A 824 -41.34 -17.86 31.22
CA LYS A 824 -40.72 -16.77 30.45
C LYS A 824 -41.56 -16.36 29.24
N ILE A 825 -42.10 -17.34 28.51
CA ILE A 825 -42.99 -17.09 27.36
C ILE A 825 -44.21 -16.29 27.83
N CYS A 826 -44.91 -16.75 28.87
CA CYS A 826 -46.09 -16.04 29.39
C CYS A 826 -45.78 -14.60 29.80
N ARG A 827 -44.65 -14.38 30.49
CA ARG A 827 -44.18 -13.05 30.89
C ARG A 827 -43.91 -12.13 29.69
N SER A 828 -43.30 -12.67 28.63
CA SER A 828 -43.05 -11.91 27.39
C SER A 828 -44.33 -11.44 26.70
N LEU A 829 -45.47 -12.10 26.95
CA LEU A 829 -46.73 -11.80 26.28
C LEU A 829 -47.56 -10.72 27.00
N TYR A 830 -47.30 -10.41 28.28
CA TYR A 830 -48.16 -9.54 29.09
C TYR A 830 -48.40 -8.14 28.53
N GLN A 831 -47.37 -7.53 27.93
CA GLN A 831 -47.43 -6.17 27.38
C GLN A 831 -47.68 -6.14 25.87
N THR A 832 -47.93 -7.30 25.25
CA THR A 832 -48.04 -7.44 23.79
C THR A 832 -49.49 -7.61 23.34
N LYS A 833 -49.71 -7.48 22.03
CA LYS A 833 -51.00 -7.80 21.38
C LYS A 833 -51.42 -9.28 21.53
N HIS A 834 -50.54 -10.14 22.05
CA HIS A 834 -50.71 -11.58 22.25
C HIS A 834 -51.04 -11.98 23.69
N ARG A 835 -51.46 -11.05 24.54
CA ARG A 835 -51.84 -11.34 25.93
C ARG A 835 -52.81 -12.52 26.01
N LEU A 836 -52.46 -13.50 26.84
CA LEU A 836 -53.26 -14.71 27.04
C LEU A 836 -54.55 -14.41 27.82
N PRO A 837 -55.69 -15.01 27.43
CA PRO A 837 -56.89 -15.03 28.25
C PRO A 837 -56.66 -15.69 29.61
N VAL A 838 -57.48 -15.34 30.60
CA VAL A 838 -57.40 -15.85 31.97
C VAL A 838 -57.59 -17.36 31.99
N GLU A 839 -58.49 -17.88 31.16
CA GLU A 839 -58.79 -19.32 31.03
C GLU A 839 -57.61 -20.10 30.44
N CYS A 840 -56.90 -19.54 29.47
CA CYS A 840 -55.69 -20.15 28.90
C CYS A 840 -54.54 -20.16 29.91
N THR A 841 -54.44 -19.10 30.71
CA THR A 841 -53.44 -19.00 31.79
C THR A 841 -53.72 -20.04 32.86
N LYS A 842 -55.00 -20.23 33.23
CA LYS A 842 -55.45 -21.28 34.15
C LYS A 842 -55.06 -22.67 33.67
N ASP A 843 -55.29 -22.98 32.40
CA ASP A 843 -54.97 -24.30 31.85
C ASP A 843 -53.47 -24.57 31.78
N LEU A 844 -52.66 -23.56 31.46
CA LEU A 844 -51.20 -23.68 31.55
C LEU A 844 -50.73 -23.91 32.99
N CYS A 845 -51.34 -23.24 33.98
CA CYS A 845 -51.03 -23.46 35.39
C CYS A 845 -51.42 -24.88 35.83
N LEU A 846 -52.62 -25.35 35.50
CA LEU A 846 -53.06 -26.71 35.78
C LEU A 846 -52.15 -27.75 35.11
N LEU A 847 -51.66 -27.46 33.91
CA LEU A 847 -50.74 -28.32 33.19
C LEU A 847 -49.36 -28.41 33.88
N LEU A 848 -48.84 -27.31 34.42
CA LEU A 848 -47.63 -27.30 35.24
C LEU A 848 -47.82 -28.07 36.56
N LEU A 849 -48.96 -27.88 37.23
CA LEU A 849 -49.32 -28.61 38.45
C LEU A 849 -49.39 -30.13 38.21
N ASN A 850 -50.02 -30.56 37.12
CA ASN A 850 -50.11 -31.97 36.73
C ASN A 850 -48.73 -32.62 36.47
N GLN A 851 -47.70 -31.82 36.17
CA GLN A 851 -46.32 -32.27 35.99
C GLN A 851 -45.46 -32.10 37.26
N SER A 852 -46.08 -31.89 38.43
CA SER A 852 -45.40 -31.65 39.72
C SER A 852 -44.51 -30.40 39.77
N LEU A 853 -44.75 -29.41 38.90
CA LEU A 853 -44.00 -28.14 38.86
C LEU A 853 -44.74 -27.03 39.62
N LEU A 854 -44.84 -27.21 40.95
CA LEU A 854 -45.64 -26.36 41.82
C LEU A 854 -45.17 -24.90 41.84
N LEU A 855 -43.88 -24.64 42.07
CA LEU A 855 -43.32 -23.28 42.17
C LEU A 855 -43.56 -22.44 40.91
N LEU A 856 -43.36 -23.03 39.73
CA LEU A 856 -43.55 -22.35 38.45
C LEU A 856 -45.03 -22.02 38.19
N SER A 857 -45.94 -22.93 38.58
CA SER A 857 -47.38 -22.65 38.53
C SER A 857 -47.79 -21.55 39.50
N LEU A 858 -47.24 -21.54 40.72
CA LEU A 858 -47.54 -20.51 41.72
C LEU A 858 -47.13 -19.12 41.23
N LYS A 859 -45.96 -18.99 40.59
CA LYS A 859 -45.50 -17.72 39.98
C LYS A 859 -46.48 -17.20 38.93
N LEU A 860 -46.92 -18.04 37.99
CA LEU A 860 -47.91 -17.64 36.98
C LEU A 860 -49.26 -17.25 37.58
N LEU A 861 -49.74 -18.01 38.56
CA LEU A 861 -51.03 -17.73 39.19
C LEU A 861 -51.01 -16.39 39.94
N VAL A 862 -49.96 -16.10 40.71
CA VAL A 862 -49.83 -14.83 41.45
C VAL A 862 -49.63 -13.65 40.50
N GLU A 863 -48.89 -13.80 39.40
CA GLU A 863 -48.66 -12.72 38.43
C GLU A 863 -49.90 -12.33 37.61
N SER A 864 -50.92 -13.19 37.57
CA SER A 864 -52.04 -13.04 36.64
C SER A 864 -52.99 -11.85 36.92
N LYS A 865 -52.82 -11.11 38.04
CA LYS A 865 -53.68 -10.00 38.52
C LYS A 865 -55.18 -10.32 38.62
N ASP A 866 -55.54 -11.59 38.44
CA ASP A 866 -56.91 -12.07 38.46
C ASP A 866 -57.23 -12.69 39.82
N GLN A 867 -58.37 -12.30 40.38
CA GLN A 867 -58.73 -12.65 41.74
C GLN A 867 -59.05 -14.15 41.89
N ASP A 868 -59.59 -14.80 40.86
CA ASP A 868 -59.92 -16.23 40.90
C ASP A 868 -58.65 -17.09 40.78
N LEU A 869 -57.68 -16.65 39.99
CA LEU A 869 -56.37 -17.30 39.91
C LEU A 869 -55.54 -17.11 41.19
N HIS A 870 -55.64 -15.96 41.86
CA HIS A 870 -55.04 -15.75 43.18
C HIS A 870 -55.64 -16.66 44.24
N VAL A 871 -56.96 -16.93 44.19
CA VAL A 871 -57.59 -17.91 45.09
C VAL A 871 -57.01 -19.30 44.86
N LEU A 872 -56.88 -19.73 43.60
CA LEU A 872 -56.24 -21.01 43.26
C LEU A 872 -54.78 -21.08 43.73
N ALA A 873 -54.02 -19.98 43.62
CA ALA A 873 -52.65 -19.92 44.14
C ALA A 873 -52.61 -20.15 45.67
N LEU A 874 -53.52 -19.50 46.40
CA LEU A 874 -53.61 -19.62 47.86
C LEU A 874 -54.09 -21.02 48.29
N GLU A 875 -54.99 -21.65 47.55
CA GLU A 875 -55.38 -23.05 47.76
C GLU A 875 -54.18 -24.00 47.61
N GLN A 876 -53.33 -23.77 46.60
CA GLN A 876 -52.11 -24.58 46.42
C GLN A 876 -51.07 -24.29 47.52
N ILE A 877 -50.89 -23.03 47.94
CA ILE A 877 -49.97 -22.65 49.02
C ILE A 877 -50.42 -23.22 50.38
N THR A 878 -51.72 -23.22 50.66
CA THR A 878 -52.28 -23.80 51.92
C THR A 878 -52.15 -25.32 51.97
N ALA A 879 -52.12 -26.00 50.82
CA ALA A 879 -51.95 -27.44 50.73
C ALA A 879 -50.49 -27.92 50.89
N VAL A 880 -49.51 -27.00 51.02
CA VAL A 880 -48.09 -27.36 51.20
C VAL A 880 -47.82 -27.78 52.64
N ASP A 881 -47.44 -29.05 52.84
CA ASP A 881 -47.11 -29.60 54.17
C ASP A 881 -45.70 -29.23 54.65
N LYS A 882 -44.76 -28.94 53.74
CA LYS A 882 -43.38 -28.57 54.05
C LYS A 882 -42.81 -27.59 53.03
N VAL A 883 -42.21 -26.50 53.50
CA VAL A 883 -41.56 -25.49 52.65
C VAL A 883 -40.13 -25.92 52.33
N ASP A 884 -39.79 -25.96 51.04
CA ASP A 884 -38.45 -26.23 50.52
C ASP A 884 -38.22 -25.48 49.19
N ASP A 885 -37.00 -25.57 48.66
CA ASP A 885 -36.58 -24.85 47.45
C ASP A 885 -37.40 -25.21 46.19
N SER A 886 -38.17 -26.31 46.21
CA SER A 886 -39.01 -26.74 45.09
C SER A 886 -40.39 -26.08 45.07
N ASN A 887 -40.79 -25.42 46.17
CA ASN A 887 -42.10 -24.78 46.32
C ASN A 887 -42.04 -23.31 46.76
N CYS A 888 -40.93 -22.86 47.35
CA CYS A 888 -40.79 -21.49 47.83
C CYS A 888 -39.39 -20.95 47.54
N ASP A 889 -39.33 -19.86 46.78
CA ASP A 889 -38.11 -19.10 46.52
C ASP A 889 -38.30 -17.60 46.80
N SER A 890 -37.22 -16.83 46.75
CA SER A 890 -37.27 -15.38 46.98
C SER A 890 -38.18 -14.65 45.98
N GLU A 891 -38.34 -15.18 44.77
CA GLU A 891 -39.15 -14.58 43.72
C GLU A 891 -40.66 -14.68 44.01
N ILE A 892 -41.16 -15.87 44.39
CA ILE A 892 -42.58 -16.02 44.75
C ILE A 892 -42.94 -15.21 45.99
N LEU A 893 -42.01 -15.07 46.95
CA LEU A 893 -42.21 -14.23 48.14
C LEU A 893 -42.33 -12.75 47.75
N SER A 894 -41.48 -12.25 46.86
CA SER A 894 -41.60 -10.88 46.31
C SER A 894 -42.92 -10.68 45.55
N LEU A 895 -43.35 -11.66 44.75
CA LEU A 895 -44.61 -11.57 44.00
C LEU A 895 -45.84 -11.52 44.92
N LEU A 896 -45.86 -12.33 45.98
CA LEU A 896 -46.92 -12.31 46.99
C LEU A 896 -46.98 -10.96 47.74
N LEU A 897 -45.84 -10.33 47.98
CA LEU A 897 -45.73 -8.98 48.55
C LEU A 897 -46.26 -7.91 47.59
N ASN A 898 -45.86 -7.97 46.31
CA ASN A 898 -46.30 -7.03 45.27
C ASN A 898 -47.83 -7.03 45.08
N GLU A 899 -48.46 -8.20 45.13
CA GLU A 899 -49.91 -8.35 44.97
C GLU A 899 -50.68 -8.19 46.31
N LYS A 900 -50.03 -7.72 47.38
CA LYS A 900 -50.61 -7.46 48.72
C LYS A 900 -51.34 -8.69 49.32
N LEU A 901 -50.82 -9.91 49.10
CA LEU A 901 -51.45 -11.16 49.55
C LEU A 901 -50.98 -11.62 50.95
N VAL A 902 -50.21 -10.78 51.67
CA VAL A 902 -49.61 -11.07 52.98
C VAL A 902 -50.63 -11.54 54.01
N VAL A 903 -51.75 -10.82 54.13
CA VAL A 903 -52.81 -11.12 55.10
C VAL A 903 -53.40 -12.51 54.87
N LYS A 904 -53.54 -12.92 53.61
CA LYS A 904 -54.11 -14.22 53.23
C LYS A 904 -53.13 -15.38 53.43
N CYS A 905 -51.84 -15.09 53.60
CA CYS A 905 -50.79 -16.09 53.79
C CYS A 905 -50.51 -16.39 55.27
N ILE A 906 -51.11 -15.68 56.24
CA ILE A 906 -50.79 -15.83 57.67
C ILE A 906 -51.00 -17.26 58.19
N SER A 907 -52.04 -17.93 57.71
CA SER A 907 -52.37 -19.31 58.09
C SER A 907 -51.51 -20.36 57.37
N THR A 908 -50.58 -19.95 56.51
CA THR A 908 -49.77 -20.87 55.70
C THR A 908 -48.32 -20.94 56.20
N LEU A 909 -47.62 -22.02 55.84
CA LEU A 909 -46.21 -22.20 56.18
C LEU A 909 -45.27 -21.21 55.46
N PHE A 910 -45.80 -20.43 54.50
CA PHE A 910 -45.04 -19.42 53.77
C PHE A 910 -44.90 -18.12 54.59
N TYR A 911 -45.77 -17.88 55.57
CA TYR A 911 -45.77 -16.62 56.34
C TYR A 911 -44.43 -16.29 57.01
N PRO A 912 -43.74 -17.20 57.71
CA PRO A 912 -42.44 -16.90 58.31
C PRO A 912 -41.36 -16.56 57.28
N HIS A 913 -41.37 -17.24 56.13
CA HIS A 913 -40.43 -17.01 55.04
C HIS A 913 -40.68 -15.66 54.37
N LEU A 914 -41.95 -15.29 54.18
CA LEU A 914 -42.37 -14.01 53.61
C LEU A 914 -41.98 -12.81 54.50
N ILE A 915 -42.15 -12.94 55.81
CA ILE A 915 -41.74 -11.90 56.77
C ILE A 915 -40.22 -11.78 56.85
N ASN A 916 -39.49 -12.90 56.84
CA ASN A 916 -38.02 -12.87 56.81
C ASN A 916 -37.49 -12.22 55.52
N HIS A 917 -38.09 -12.53 54.37
CA HIS A 917 -37.73 -11.93 53.08
C HIS A 917 -38.03 -10.42 53.03
N LEU A 918 -39.19 -10.00 53.52
CA LEU A 918 -39.56 -8.59 53.68
C LEU A 918 -38.56 -7.84 54.59
N LEU A 919 -38.13 -8.47 55.69
CA LEU A 919 -37.18 -7.87 56.62
C LEU A 919 -35.73 -7.87 56.09
N ALA A 920 -35.37 -8.82 55.23
CA ALA A 920 -34.04 -8.87 54.62
C ALA A 920 -33.83 -7.79 53.55
N ASN A 921 -34.88 -7.41 52.81
CA ASN A 921 -34.82 -6.44 51.70
C ASN A 921 -35.27 -5.03 52.10
N GLN A 922 -35.12 -4.67 53.38
CA GLN A 922 -35.51 -3.35 53.91
C GLN A 922 -34.79 -2.17 53.25
N GLU A 923 -33.53 -2.36 52.86
CA GLU A 923 -32.68 -1.29 52.32
C GLU A 923 -33.05 -0.91 50.87
N GLU A 924 -33.73 -1.80 50.14
CA GLU A 924 -34.12 -1.57 48.74
C GLU A 924 -35.38 -0.67 48.61
N GLY A 925 -36.14 -0.49 49.69
CA GLY A 925 -37.27 0.45 49.75
C GLY A 925 -38.50 0.07 48.90
N HIS A 926 -38.60 -1.18 48.42
CA HIS A 926 -39.67 -1.63 47.52
C HIS A 926 -41.05 -1.82 48.17
N TRP A 927 -41.11 -2.10 49.48
CA TRP A 927 -42.37 -2.35 50.20
C TRP A 927 -42.45 -1.52 51.48
N ASP A 928 -43.57 -0.85 51.69
CA ASP A 928 -43.83 -0.12 52.94
C ASP A 928 -44.26 -1.10 54.05
N ILE A 929 -43.30 -1.42 54.93
CA ILE A 929 -43.49 -2.32 56.06
C ILE A 929 -44.51 -1.77 57.06
N VAL A 930 -44.64 -0.44 57.17
CA VAL A 930 -45.63 0.20 58.03
C VAL A 930 -47.02 0.05 57.42
N GLU A 931 -47.17 0.19 56.10
CA GLU A 931 -48.43 -0.06 55.40
C GLU A 931 -48.86 -1.53 55.53
N ILE A 932 -47.94 -2.48 55.38
CA ILE A 932 -48.24 -3.92 55.50
C ILE A 932 -48.62 -4.28 56.95
N ALA A 933 -47.93 -3.72 57.94
CA ALA A 933 -48.28 -3.92 59.35
C ALA A 933 -49.66 -3.32 59.67
N LYS A 934 -50.03 -2.19 59.05
CA LYS A 934 -51.37 -1.61 59.16
C LYS A 934 -52.44 -2.51 58.53
N GLN A 935 -52.18 -3.07 57.34
CA GLN A 935 -53.09 -4.03 56.69
C GLN A 935 -53.32 -5.29 57.56
N LEU A 936 -52.27 -5.78 58.23
CA LEU A 936 -52.37 -6.91 59.17
C LEU A 936 -53.21 -6.54 60.41
N GLN A 937 -53.05 -5.33 60.95
CA GLN A 937 -53.86 -4.83 62.08
C GLN A 937 -55.33 -4.66 61.70
N GLU A 938 -55.62 -4.06 60.55
CA GLU A 938 -56.98 -3.88 60.02
C GLU A 938 -57.68 -5.22 59.75
N ALA A 939 -56.93 -6.27 59.40
CA ALA A 939 -57.42 -7.62 59.25
C ALA A 939 -57.57 -8.41 60.57
N GLY A 940 -57.23 -7.81 61.72
CA GLY A 940 -57.38 -8.40 63.06
C GLY A 940 -56.16 -9.14 63.60
N PHE A 941 -55.02 -9.10 62.90
CA PHE A 941 -53.76 -9.77 63.27
C PHE A 941 -52.78 -8.81 63.95
N SER A 942 -53.21 -8.24 65.08
CA SER A 942 -52.46 -7.19 65.80
C SER A 942 -51.14 -7.69 66.40
N ALA A 943 -51.05 -8.97 66.80
CA ALA A 943 -49.83 -9.53 67.39
C ALA A 943 -48.74 -9.73 66.34
N GLU A 944 -49.12 -10.21 65.16
CA GLU A 944 -48.29 -10.43 63.99
C GLU A 944 -47.77 -9.11 63.41
N ALA A 945 -48.65 -8.13 63.27
CA ALA A 945 -48.30 -6.77 62.85
C ALA A 945 -47.33 -6.10 63.84
N GLY A 946 -47.58 -6.25 65.15
CA GLY A 946 -46.70 -5.71 66.19
C GLY A 946 -45.33 -6.41 66.20
N SER A 947 -45.30 -7.72 65.98
CA SER A 947 -44.07 -8.50 65.87
C SER A 947 -43.22 -8.05 64.68
N LEU A 948 -43.86 -7.83 63.52
CA LEU A 948 -43.21 -7.31 62.32
C LEU A 948 -42.58 -5.93 62.58
N MET A 949 -43.32 -5.01 63.22
CA MET A 949 -42.84 -3.66 63.53
C MET A 949 -41.67 -3.63 64.52
N VAL A 950 -41.70 -4.50 65.54
CA VAL A 950 -40.60 -4.67 66.50
C VAL A 950 -39.34 -5.19 65.80
N CYS A 951 -39.49 -6.12 64.85
CA CYS A 951 -38.40 -6.62 64.02
C CYS A 951 -37.85 -5.56 63.06
N TYR A 952 -38.73 -4.79 62.41
CA TYR A 952 -38.35 -3.70 61.49
C TYR A 952 -37.54 -2.60 62.16
N LYS A 953 -37.93 -2.19 63.37
CA LYS A 953 -37.20 -1.16 64.14
C LYS A 953 -35.88 -1.65 64.75
N GLY A 954 -35.43 -2.86 64.43
CA GLY A 954 -34.14 -3.40 64.89
C GLY A 954 -34.10 -3.74 66.39
N THR A 955 -35.25 -3.97 67.02
CA THR A 955 -35.32 -4.25 68.47
C THR A 955 -34.58 -5.55 68.80
N HIS A 956 -33.78 -5.56 69.85
CA HIS A 956 -32.97 -6.72 70.26
C HIS A 956 -33.85 -7.97 70.48
N PRO A 957 -33.46 -9.18 70.00
CA PRO A 957 -34.28 -10.41 70.07
C PRO A 957 -34.86 -10.72 71.46
N ALA A 958 -34.11 -10.44 72.52
CA ALA A 958 -34.54 -10.65 73.91
C ALA A 958 -35.76 -9.80 74.34
N LEU A 959 -36.08 -8.73 73.61
CA LEU A 959 -37.21 -7.83 73.88
C LEU A 959 -38.40 -8.09 72.95
N ARG A 960 -38.31 -9.05 72.03
CA ARG A 960 -39.37 -9.41 71.06
C ARG A 960 -40.41 -10.35 71.68
N THR A 961 -41.06 -9.91 72.76
CA THR A 961 -42.12 -10.69 73.43
C THR A 961 -43.50 -10.38 72.86
N TYR A 962 -44.44 -11.32 73.01
CA TYR A 962 -45.84 -11.15 72.60
C TYR A 962 -46.50 -9.90 73.21
N SER A 963 -46.25 -9.66 74.51
CA SER A 963 -46.74 -8.46 75.21
C SER A 963 -46.15 -7.16 74.64
N THR A 964 -44.88 -7.19 74.20
CA THR A 964 -44.22 -6.04 73.59
C THR A 964 -44.81 -5.76 72.20
N ALA A 965 -45.03 -6.80 71.38
CA ALA A 965 -45.66 -6.66 70.06
C ALA A 965 -47.05 -5.99 70.14
N LEU A 966 -47.91 -6.40 71.07
CA LEU A 966 -49.26 -5.82 71.25
C LEU A 966 -49.25 -4.38 71.79
N ASN A 967 -48.32 -4.04 72.68
CA ASN A 967 -48.24 -2.66 73.22
C ASN A 967 -47.61 -1.68 72.23
N VAL A 968 -46.73 -2.19 71.36
CA VAL A 968 -45.98 -1.38 70.39
C VAL A 968 -46.86 -0.98 69.21
N ILE A 969 -47.77 -1.85 68.78
CA ILE A 969 -48.61 -1.56 67.63
C ILE A 969 -49.55 -0.37 67.86
N GLU A 970 -50.12 -0.20 69.06
CA GLU A 970 -50.95 0.96 69.42
C GLU A 970 -50.18 2.29 69.40
N ARG A 971 -48.85 2.25 69.41
CA ARG A 971 -47.98 3.45 69.47
C ARG A 971 -47.30 3.77 68.15
N TRP A 972 -47.08 2.79 67.28
CA TRP A 972 -46.23 2.92 66.08
C TRP A 972 -47.00 2.85 64.75
N ILE A 973 -48.26 2.39 64.76
CA ILE A 973 -49.21 2.40 63.64
C ILE A 973 -50.42 3.20 64.09
#